data_AF-A0A1Q7TAC8-F1
#
_entry.id   AF-A0A1Q7TAC8-F1
#
_cell.length_a   1.000
_cell.length_b   1.000
_cell.length_c   1.000
_cell.angle_alpha   90.00
_cell.angle_beta   90.00
_cell.angle_gamma   90.00
#
_symmetry.space_group_name_H-M   'P 1'
#
loop_
_entity.id
_entity.type
_entity.pdbx_description
1 polymer ?
#
loop_
_entity_poly.entity_id
_entity_poly.type
_entity_poly.pdbx_seq_one_letter_code
_entity_poly.pdbx_strand_id
1 'polypeptide(L)'
;MVPHVVRYLGVTALLCALLPTVLTAQDRRHPRWEIPGFDFRKDGVWRIQARAVRANRARLRAAGRFAELNASAPAGPGVPRLSQAVGPQASATVVSGILNVPAILFRYKDSPPATFTAADYDAVLFGATPAGAAAGRPYTYRSFYKQISDSLFDIKGTTYGYTTLDSNEVYYTGGTSSLCQSSNPYGSSNCNGLFSSAAIGRMQSALTQALTKLDATVDFSQYVDTTGFIPLVLFMHEAMGGECGPSSAPQNHLWAHRFALPTYTTNDDDPFHAGKKVKISDYVLQPAVGGASSCTASEIMPIGTVAHETGHGFGLPDLYDTGNVSEGIGEWGLMSSGNFTTALSPSRMEAWSLNELGWITIAPLSATTGTYSFDAAPLSDTAFYVRVQGSNPRGEYFLLENRQRQQSDSALIRYHCHRAGDPVGCGGGLLIWHVDSAKLATPGNSVNTGPIHGLELMQADAFGNLDAAASSSNFCPATSMFAGCSNRGDAGDPYPGTQGNLAFVFRTNPAALKNVDGSFAGMAVDSIRQLVTDRTMAFRLRFGSLSVARASDTGAVIQFDGSSFNVFRDLLDNGSSHTVGFSDGQLAPSGRTRWHFVSWSDGGAINHPITGGLAGANLTATVDSGLSFCGWTGDTTTTDSVISVPMRRPYALTANFGGAATITSANARPNGIMGAKYADTLQISGGGGVTVWSVIGGALPQGLTLSTAGVVSGFPQQTGNFSYTARVTSCSTVSRAFTLSVTAPTLATSDVVAQLLGPTAPLNADQVRYLDYLGNNNGSFDIGDFLAWVKATGAPLNAAVLQAVQRKGSRQ
;
A
#
# COMPACT_ATOMS: atom_id res chain seq x y z
N MET A 1 50.85 -45.17 -50.14
CA MET A 1 51.59 -44.10 -49.43
C MET A 1 50.61 -42.99 -49.09
N VAL A 2 50.54 -42.67 -47.79
CA VAL A 2 49.90 -41.51 -47.11
C VAL A 2 50.71 -40.22 -47.49
N PRO A 3 50.22 -38.95 -47.50
CA PRO A 3 49.65 -38.20 -46.35
C PRO A 3 48.45 -37.25 -46.61
N HIS A 4 47.45 -37.25 -45.72
CA HIS A 4 47.24 -36.40 -44.52
C HIS A 4 46.74 -34.96 -44.78
N VAL A 5 45.41 -34.82 -44.68
CA VAL A 5 44.71 -33.58 -44.38
C VAL A 5 44.54 -33.50 -42.86
N VAL A 6 45.17 -32.52 -42.22
CA VAL A 6 44.87 -32.16 -40.82
C VAL A 6 43.87 -31.00 -40.84
N ARG A 7 42.63 -31.31 -40.44
CA ARG A 7 41.60 -30.31 -40.10
C ARG A 7 41.91 -29.76 -38.72
N TYR A 8 42.07 -28.44 -38.60
CA TYR A 8 41.92 -27.73 -37.34
C TYR A 8 40.43 -27.73 -36.95
N LEU A 9 40.04 -28.69 -36.13
CA LEU A 9 38.79 -28.70 -35.36
C LEU A 9 39.17 -28.95 -33.89
N GLY A 10 38.74 -28.06 -33.00
CA GLY A 10 39.17 -27.95 -31.60
C GLY A 10 40.11 -26.75 -31.47
N VAL A 11 39.78 -25.66 -30.77
CA VAL A 11 39.56 -25.55 -29.32
C VAL A 11 38.75 -24.26 -29.02
N THR A 12 37.58 -24.06 -29.62
CA THR A 12 36.72 -22.89 -29.32
C THR A 12 35.29 -23.22 -28.87
N ALA A 13 34.91 -24.49 -28.86
CA ALA A 13 33.57 -24.92 -28.43
C ALA A 13 33.53 -25.63 -27.06
N LEU A 14 34.68 -25.78 -26.37
CA LEU A 14 34.76 -26.50 -25.08
C LEU A 14 35.11 -25.62 -23.87
N LEU A 15 35.11 -24.29 -24.04
CA LEU A 15 35.36 -23.32 -22.96
C LEU A 15 34.10 -22.53 -22.53
N CYS A 16 32.96 -22.72 -23.20
CA CYS A 16 31.68 -22.13 -22.80
C CYS A 16 30.82 -23.03 -21.89
N ALA A 17 31.33 -24.18 -21.42
CA ALA A 17 30.55 -25.17 -20.66
C ALA A 17 31.00 -25.35 -19.19
N LEU A 18 31.81 -24.43 -18.65
CA LEU A 18 32.22 -24.43 -17.23
C LEU A 18 31.89 -23.12 -16.53
N LEU A 19 30.73 -22.52 -16.86
CA LEU A 19 30.13 -21.55 -15.96
C LEU A 19 29.57 -22.35 -14.77
N PRO A 20 29.98 -22.05 -13.52
CA PRO A 20 29.35 -22.68 -12.37
C PRO A 20 27.85 -22.40 -12.44
N THR A 21 27.03 -23.44 -12.43
CA THR A 21 25.61 -23.30 -12.16
C THR A 21 25.49 -22.52 -10.86
N VAL A 22 24.87 -21.34 -10.90
CA VAL A 22 24.67 -20.52 -9.70
C VAL A 22 23.56 -21.18 -8.90
N LEU A 23 23.94 -22.15 -8.07
CA LEU A 23 23.04 -22.85 -7.17
C LEU A 23 22.63 -21.89 -6.04
N THR A 24 21.36 -22.01 -5.64
CA THR A 24 20.80 -21.29 -4.50
C THR A 24 21.36 -21.82 -3.19
N ALA A 25 21.57 -20.92 -2.22
CA ALA A 25 22.15 -21.29 -0.94
C ALA A 25 21.20 -21.97 0.04
N GLN A 26 19.89 -22.09 -0.24
CA GLN A 26 18.97 -22.86 0.61
C GLN A 26 17.70 -23.24 -0.18
N ASP A 27 16.97 -24.28 0.24
CA ASP A 27 15.72 -24.70 -0.42
C ASP A 27 14.70 -23.54 -0.45
N ARG A 28 13.89 -23.49 -1.50
CA ARG A 28 12.91 -22.43 -1.81
C ARG A 28 11.76 -22.31 -0.80
N ARG A 29 11.80 -23.04 0.32
CA ARG A 29 10.65 -23.29 1.21
C ARG A 29 10.94 -23.12 2.70
N HIS A 30 12.05 -22.47 3.07
CA HIS A 30 12.22 -22.06 4.46
C HIS A 30 11.30 -20.88 4.79
N PRO A 31 10.45 -21.00 5.84
CA PRO A 31 9.54 -19.96 6.26
C PRO A 31 10.38 -18.77 6.67
N ARG A 32 10.05 -17.60 6.11
CA ARG A 32 10.64 -16.33 6.51
C ARG A 32 10.01 -15.98 7.82
N TRP A 33 10.79 -16.12 8.88
CA TRP A 33 10.22 -16.20 10.19
C TRP A 33 11.13 -15.58 11.24
N GLU A 34 10.51 -14.69 12.01
CA GLU A 34 11.06 -14.17 13.24
C GLU A 34 10.36 -14.85 14.41
N ILE A 35 11.13 -15.28 15.41
CA ILE A 35 10.56 -15.66 16.70
C ILE A 35 10.41 -14.38 17.53
N PRO A 36 9.17 -13.97 17.88
CA PRO A 36 8.97 -12.73 18.61
C PRO A 36 9.78 -12.67 19.90
N GLY A 37 10.58 -11.61 20.05
CA GLY A 37 11.43 -11.39 21.22
C GLY A 37 12.82 -12.01 21.13
N PHE A 38 13.14 -12.75 20.06
CA PHE A 38 14.49 -13.23 19.79
C PHE A 38 15.29 -12.13 19.11
N ASP A 39 15.97 -11.33 19.92
CA ASP A 39 16.78 -10.24 19.41
C ASP A 39 17.93 -9.93 20.38
N PHE A 40 18.93 -9.21 19.89
CA PHE A 40 20.00 -8.70 20.75
C PHE A 40 19.45 -7.68 21.76
N ARG A 41 20.16 -7.52 22.87
CA ARG A 41 19.83 -6.51 23.88
C ARG A 41 19.80 -5.11 23.27
N LYS A 42 18.82 -4.32 23.73
CA LYS A 42 18.58 -2.96 23.19
C LYS A 42 19.65 -1.93 23.57
N ASP A 43 20.49 -2.27 24.57
CA ASP A 43 21.54 -1.45 25.16
C ASP A 43 22.96 -1.86 24.72
N GLY A 44 23.11 -2.80 23.77
CA GLY A 44 24.41 -3.12 23.18
C GLY A 44 25.05 -1.92 22.47
N VAL A 45 26.37 -1.78 22.53
CA VAL A 45 27.09 -0.57 22.09
C VAL A 45 26.81 -0.22 20.62
N TRP A 46 26.83 -1.21 19.73
CA TRP A 46 26.60 -1.02 18.29
C TRP A 46 25.16 -0.62 17.98
N ARG A 47 24.18 -1.15 18.73
CA ARG A 47 22.77 -0.75 18.60
C ARG A 47 22.56 0.68 19.04
N ILE A 48 23.19 1.10 20.14
CA ILE A 48 23.13 2.49 20.62
C ILE A 48 23.78 3.43 19.60
N GLN A 49 24.98 3.09 19.13
CA GLN A 49 25.70 3.89 18.13
C GLN A 49 24.89 4.03 16.84
N ALA A 50 24.42 2.91 16.27
CA ALA A 50 23.62 2.92 15.05
C ALA A 50 22.28 3.66 15.23
N ARG A 51 21.61 3.52 16.38
CA ARG A 51 20.39 4.29 16.67
C ARG A 51 20.66 5.80 16.72
N ALA A 52 21.76 6.21 17.33
CA ALA A 52 22.16 7.62 17.37
C ALA A 52 22.47 8.16 15.97
N VAL A 53 23.19 7.38 15.15
CA VAL A 53 23.48 7.69 13.75
C VAL A 53 22.17 7.84 12.96
N ARG A 54 21.27 6.85 12.99
CA ARG A 54 19.95 6.90 12.33
C ARG A 54 19.14 8.11 12.72
N ALA A 55 19.03 8.39 14.04
CA ALA A 55 18.29 9.54 14.54
C ALA A 55 18.87 10.87 14.05
N ASN A 56 20.20 11.01 14.06
CA ASN A 56 20.87 12.21 13.57
C ASN A 56 20.71 12.37 12.05
N ARG A 57 20.86 11.29 11.28
CA ARG A 57 20.67 11.29 9.83
C ARG A 57 19.23 11.60 9.44
N ALA A 58 18.25 11.02 10.11
CA ALA A 58 16.83 11.34 9.90
C ALA A 58 16.54 12.83 10.17
N ARG A 59 17.09 13.40 11.25
CA ARG A 59 16.98 14.83 11.56
C ARG A 59 17.62 15.71 10.47
N LEU A 60 18.83 15.36 10.01
CA LEU A 60 19.53 16.11 8.96
C LEU A 60 18.80 16.03 7.62
N ARG A 61 18.26 14.85 7.26
CA ARG A 61 17.45 14.62 6.06
C ARG A 61 16.17 15.45 6.09
N ALA A 62 15.45 15.43 7.21
CA ALA A 62 14.25 16.25 7.41
C ALA A 62 14.55 17.76 7.32
N ALA A 63 15.75 18.19 7.73
CA ALA A 63 16.21 19.57 7.61
C ALA A 63 16.81 19.91 6.23
N GLY A 64 16.87 18.97 5.29
CA GLY A 64 17.51 19.17 3.98
C GLY A 64 19.04 19.34 4.03
N ARG A 65 19.69 19.03 5.15
CA ARG A 65 21.13 19.24 5.41
C ARG A 65 21.96 18.03 4.94
N PHE A 66 21.86 17.70 3.65
CA PHE A 66 22.50 16.50 3.08
C PHE A 66 24.04 16.55 3.09
N ALA A 67 24.64 17.74 2.98
CA ALA A 67 26.09 17.88 3.09
C ALA A 67 26.61 17.41 4.47
N GLU A 68 25.90 17.73 5.55
CA GLU A 68 26.24 17.27 6.90
C GLU A 68 25.86 15.80 7.11
N LEU A 69 24.74 15.36 6.53
CA LEU A 69 24.35 13.95 6.54
C LEU A 69 25.45 13.08 5.94
N ASN A 70 26.09 13.54 4.86
CA ASN A 70 27.18 12.86 4.18
C ASN A 70 28.57 13.22 4.73
N ALA A 71 28.66 14.09 5.75
CA ALA A 71 29.95 14.49 6.34
C ALA A 71 30.44 13.42 7.33
N SER A 72 31.26 12.48 6.84
CA SER A 72 31.94 11.49 7.66
C SER A 72 33.01 12.13 8.55
N ALA A 73 33.14 11.71 9.82
CA ALA A 73 34.34 11.98 10.64
C ALA A 73 34.74 10.70 11.39
N PRO A 74 36.03 10.29 11.45
CA PRO A 74 37.27 10.97 11.04
C PRO A 74 38.03 10.34 9.85
N ALA A 75 38.90 11.18 9.26
CA ALA A 75 39.83 10.90 8.17
C ALA A 75 41.01 9.99 8.54
N GLY A 76 41.46 9.17 7.58
CA GLY A 76 42.80 8.60 7.54
C GLY A 76 43.88 9.65 7.27
N PRO A 77 45.18 9.30 7.45
CA PRO A 77 46.28 10.26 7.44
C PRO A 77 46.52 10.84 6.04
N GLY A 78 46.47 12.17 5.90
CA GLY A 78 47.03 12.88 4.73
C GLY A 78 46.20 13.97 4.07
N VAL A 79 44.95 14.23 4.48
CA VAL A 79 44.11 15.27 3.86
C VAL A 79 44.05 16.54 4.73
N PRO A 80 44.33 17.75 4.21
CA PRO A 80 44.28 19.00 4.98
C PRO A 80 42.87 19.34 5.46
N ARG A 81 42.76 19.73 6.74
CA ARG A 81 41.53 20.15 7.43
C ARG A 81 41.12 21.55 7.00
N LEU A 82 39.82 21.80 6.84
CA LEU A 82 39.27 23.14 7.09
C LEU A 82 38.97 23.26 8.59
N SER A 83 39.60 24.25 9.21
CA SER A 83 39.52 24.57 10.63
C SER A 83 38.15 25.14 11.03
N GLN A 84 37.80 24.93 12.31
CA GLN A 84 36.76 25.58 13.13
C GLN A 84 35.41 24.85 13.26
N ALA A 85 35.17 24.24 14.42
CA ALA A 85 34.29 24.81 15.45
C ALA A 85 34.36 23.99 16.75
N VAL A 86 34.45 24.70 17.88
CA VAL A 86 34.37 24.19 19.26
C VAL A 86 32.94 24.38 19.75
N GLY A 87 32.27 23.32 20.20
CA GLY A 87 30.92 23.33 20.79
C GLY A 87 30.40 21.92 21.09
N PRO A 88 29.53 21.71 22.11
CA PRO A 88 29.29 20.41 22.71
C PRO A 88 28.37 19.49 21.85
N GLN A 89 28.91 18.31 21.52
CA GLN A 89 28.30 17.15 20.82
C GLN A 89 27.66 17.38 19.43
N ALA A 90 28.50 17.35 18.39
CA ALA A 90 28.11 16.97 17.02
C ALA A 90 29.05 15.86 16.53
N SER A 91 28.66 14.59 16.63
CA SER A 91 29.53 13.46 16.26
C SER A 91 28.73 12.15 16.36
N ALA A 92 28.43 11.32 15.35
CA ALA A 92 28.84 11.21 13.96
C ALA A 92 27.61 10.77 13.11
N THR A 93 27.63 10.99 11.81
CA THR A 93 26.58 10.54 10.85
C THR A 93 26.85 9.17 10.26
N VAL A 94 27.77 8.42 10.85
CA VAL A 94 28.31 7.16 10.32
C VAL A 94 28.56 6.17 11.45
N VAL A 95 28.22 4.90 11.22
CA VAL A 95 28.66 3.78 12.05
C VAL A 95 30.04 3.35 11.57
N SER A 96 31.04 3.39 12.45
CA SER A 96 32.42 3.03 12.11
C SER A 96 33.13 2.40 13.29
N GLY A 97 34.13 1.56 13.02
CA GLY A 97 34.98 0.96 14.04
C GLY A 97 35.33 -0.49 13.74
N ILE A 98 35.73 -1.22 14.79
CA ILE A 98 36.13 -2.62 14.69
C ILE A 98 35.24 -3.44 15.62
N LEU A 99 34.49 -4.38 15.06
CA LEU A 99 33.78 -5.39 15.85
C LEU A 99 34.70 -6.59 16.05
N ASN A 100 35.10 -6.84 17.30
CA ASN A 100 35.84 -8.05 17.67
C ASN A 100 34.84 -9.15 18.04
N VAL A 101 34.90 -10.30 17.36
CA VAL A 101 33.96 -11.42 17.52
C VAL A 101 34.72 -12.68 17.92
N PRO A 102 34.50 -13.22 19.12
CA PRO A 102 34.91 -14.59 19.42
C PRO A 102 33.93 -15.55 18.74
N ALA A 103 34.47 -16.47 17.93
CA ALA A 103 33.70 -17.56 17.34
C ALA A 103 33.95 -18.84 18.14
N ILE A 104 32.89 -19.53 18.56
CA ILE A 104 32.95 -20.68 19.46
C ILE A 104 32.38 -21.90 18.76
N LEU A 105 33.26 -22.84 18.43
CA LEU A 105 32.89 -24.16 17.93
C LEU A 105 32.58 -25.08 19.11
N PHE A 106 31.41 -25.69 19.05
CA PHE A 106 31.04 -26.74 19.98
C PHE A 106 30.48 -27.95 19.26
N ARG A 107 30.62 -29.10 19.90
CA ARG A 107 30.07 -30.37 19.45
C ARG A 107 29.37 -31.09 20.59
N TYR A 108 28.45 -31.97 20.25
CA TYR A 108 27.72 -32.77 21.22
C TYR A 108 28.53 -34.01 21.60
N LYS A 109 28.14 -34.67 22.69
CA LYS A 109 28.79 -35.90 23.15
C LYS A 109 28.77 -37.01 22.09
N ASP A 110 27.72 -37.04 21.27
CA ASP A 110 27.50 -38.00 20.19
C ASP A 110 27.79 -37.42 18.80
N SER A 111 28.41 -36.24 18.72
CA SER A 111 28.87 -35.71 17.44
C SER A 111 29.93 -36.62 16.80
N PRO A 112 29.94 -36.71 15.46
CA PRO A 112 31.06 -37.32 14.76
C PRO A 112 32.37 -36.55 14.99
N PRO A 113 33.52 -37.11 14.59
CA PRO A 113 34.78 -36.37 14.60
C PRO A 113 34.72 -35.15 13.68
N ALA A 114 35.25 -34.01 14.13
CA ALA A 114 35.30 -32.81 13.30
C ALA A 114 36.08 -32.98 12.02
N THR A 115 35.43 -32.53 10.96
CA THR A 115 35.96 -32.44 9.61
C THR A 115 36.89 -31.24 9.42
N PHE A 116 36.68 -30.15 10.18
CA PHE A 116 37.38 -28.87 10.02
C PHE A 116 38.03 -28.41 11.33
N THR A 117 39.08 -27.62 11.23
CA THR A 117 39.80 -27.02 12.35
C THR A 117 39.38 -25.57 12.55
N ALA A 118 39.65 -24.99 13.73
CA ALA A 118 39.39 -23.57 13.99
C ALA A 118 40.04 -22.63 12.96
N ALA A 119 41.25 -22.97 12.46
CA ALA A 119 41.94 -22.20 11.44
C ALA A 119 41.20 -22.18 10.09
N ASP A 120 40.51 -23.28 9.74
CA ASP A 120 39.69 -23.34 8.52
C ASP A 120 38.49 -22.37 8.61
N TYR A 121 37.89 -22.24 9.79
CA TYR A 121 36.84 -21.26 10.05
C TYR A 121 37.35 -19.83 10.04
N ASP A 122 38.50 -19.56 10.64
CA ASP A 122 39.13 -18.23 10.61
C ASP A 122 39.43 -17.78 9.17
N ALA A 123 39.83 -18.71 8.29
CA ALA A 123 40.05 -18.42 6.88
C ALA A 123 38.77 -17.97 6.15
N VAL A 124 37.60 -18.46 6.56
CA VAL A 124 36.29 -18.10 6.00
C VAL A 124 35.70 -16.85 6.67
N LEU A 125 35.91 -16.67 7.98
CA LEU A 125 35.27 -15.61 8.74
C LEU A 125 36.13 -14.33 8.83
N PHE A 126 37.40 -14.46 9.21
CA PHE A 126 38.22 -13.32 9.66
C PHE A 126 39.43 -13.03 8.76
N GLY A 127 39.71 -13.89 7.77
CA GLY A 127 40.72 -13.66 6.75
C GLY A 127 40.54 -12.32 6.04
N ALA A 128 41.62 -11.55 5.88
CA ALA A 128 41.58 -10.25 5.17
C ALA A 128 41.35 -10.42 3.66
N THR A 129 41.78 -11.56 3.11
CA THR A 129 41.54 -12.00 1.74
C THR A 129 40.87 -13.37 1.78
N PRO A 130 39.82 -13.60 0.99
CA PRO A 130 39.16 -14.91 0.92
C PRO A 130 40.14 -16.00 0.48
N ALA A 131 40.39 -16.96 1.37
CA ALA A 131 41.05 -18.20 0.99
C ALA A 131 40.05 -19.02 0.14
N GLY A 132 40.37 -19.27 -1.13
CA GLY A 132 39.48 -20.04 -2.01
C GLY A 132 38.53 -19.21 -2.87
N ALA A 133 38.94 -18.03 -3.36
CA ALA A 133 38.26 -17.39 -4.50
C ALA A 133 38.11 -18.36 -5.69
N ALA A 134 39.10 -19.26 -5.88
CA ALA A 134 39.04 -20.38 -6.84
C ALA A 134 38.01 -21.48 -6.48
N ALA A 135 37.64 -21.61 -5.20
CA ALA A 135 36.60 -22.49 -4.69
C ALA A 135 35.21 -21.81 -4.61
N GLY A 136 35.05 -20.63 -5.24
CA GLY A 136 33.78 -19.93 -5.33
C GLY A 136 33.43 -19.06 -4.12
N ARG A 137 34.36 -18.80 -3.18
CA ARG A 137 34.16 -17.89 -2.03
C ARG A 137 34.76 -16.51 -2.30
N PRO A 138 34.00 -15.54 -2.84
CA PRO A 138 34.52 -14.20 -3.12
C PRO A 138 34.69 -13.32 -1.87
N TYR A 139 34.13 -13.73 -0.72
CA TYR A 139 34.17 -12.94 0.51
C TYR A 139 34.44 -13.79 1.74
N THR A 140 35.17 -13.21 2.69
CA THR A 140 35.10 -13.59 4.11
C THR A 140 34.07 -12.71 4.80
N TYR A 141 33.61 -13.11 5.99
CA TYR A 141 32.69 -12.30 6.79
C TYR A 141 33.28 -10.89 7.05
N ARG A 142 34.58 -10.82 7.34
CA ARG A 142 35.36 -9.58 7.42
C ARG A 142 35.40 -8.78 6.12
N SER A 143 35.83 -9.40 5.01
CA SER A 143 36.05 -8.66 3.76
C SER A 143 34.74 -8.16 3.14
N PHE A 144 33.64 -8.88 3.36
CA PHE A 144 32.30 -8.45 2.97
C PHE A 144 31.90 -7.15 3.67
N TYR A 145 31.95 -7.11 5.01
CA TYR A 145 31.60 -5.92 5.78
C TYR A 145 32.54 -4.74 5.51
N LYS A 146 33.83 -5.02 5.32
CA LYS A 146 34.79 -4.00 4.93
C LYS A 146 34.48 -3.39 3.56
N GLN A 147 34.00 -4.20 2.61
CA GLN A 147 33.61 -3.70 1.30
C GLN A 147 32.33 -2.86 1.36
N ILE A 148 31.24 -3.37 1.95
CA ILE A 148 29.94 -2.67 1.93
C ILE A 148 29.90 -1.40 2.80
N SER A 149 30.90 -1.21 3.67
CA SER A 149 31.07 -0.03 4.51
C SER A 149 32.15 0.93 4.00
N ASP A 150 32.72 0.71 2.81
CA ASP A 150 33.89 1.46 2.31
C ASP A 150 35.02 1.59 3.36
N SER A 151 35.36 0.46 3.99
CA SER A 151 36.36 0.34 5.06
C SER A 151 36.09 1.14 6.34
N LEU A 152 34.90 1.73 6.51
CA LEU A 152 34.50 2.41 7.76
C LEU A 152 34.30 1.42 8.91
N PHE A 153 33.96 0.17 8.60
CA PHE A 153 33.74 -0.88 9.57
C PHE A 153 34.57 -2.13 9.23
N ASP A 154 35.25 -2.68 10.22
CA ASP A 154 36.05 -3.92 10.10
C ASP A 154 35.57 -4.94 11.13
N ILE A 155 35.75 -6.22 10.81
CA ILE A 155 35.45 -7.32 11.72
C ILE A 155 36.72 -8.10 11.96
N LYS A 156 37.03 -8.35 13.22
CA LYS A 156 38.16 -9.20 13.61
C LYS A 156 37.68 -10.26 14.57
N GLY A 157 38.36 -11.38 14.59
CA GLY A 157 37.93 -12.47 15.44
C GLY A 157 38.91 -13.62 15.43
N THR A 158 38.61 -14.57 16.29
CA THR A 158 39.34 -15.84 16.39
C THR A 158 38.33 -16.92 16.73
N THR A 159 38.50 -18.07 16.10
CA THR A 159 37.68 -19.25 16.33
C THR A 159 38.32 -20.12 17.41
N TYR A 160 37.53 -20.53 18.39
CA TYR A 160 37.92 -21.38 19.51
C TYR A 160 37.13 -22.69 19.50
N GLY A 161 37.73 -23.76 20.03
CA GLY A 161 37.13 -25.09 20.11
C GLY A 161 37.77 -26.11 19.16
N TYR A 162 37.18 -27.28 18.96
CA TYR A 162 35.87 -27.69 19.47
C TYR A 162 35.85 -27.97 20.96
N THR A 163 34.84 -27.42 21.64
CA THR A 163 34.46 -27.89 22.96
C THR A 163 33.39 -28.97 22.84
N THR A 164 33.63 -30.12 23.46
CA THR A 164 32.63 -31.19 23.57
C THR A 164 31.72 -30.96 24.77
N LEU A 165 30.41 -30.88 24.50
CA LEU A 165 29.35 -30.76 25.50
C LEU A 165 29.12 -32.08 26.24
N ASP A 166 28.50 -32.01 27.43
CA ASP A 166 28.37 -33.19 28.32
C ASP A 166 27.22 -34.13 27.92
N SER A 167 26.28 -33.66 27.10
CA SER A 167 25.12 -34.43 26.64
C SER A 167 25.09 -34.60 25.12
N ASN A 168 24.24 -35.52 24.69
CA ASN A 168 23.95 -35.76 23.27
C ASN A 168 23.13 -34.60 22.67
N GLU A 169 23.16 -34.46 21.34
CA GLU A 169 22.47 -33.38 20.63
C GLU A 169 21.00 -33.25 21.01
N VAL A 170 20.27 -34.38 21.02
CA VAL A 170 18.83 -34.43 21.29
C VAL A 170 18.42 -33.78 22.62
N TYR A 171 19.33 -33.74 23.60
CA TYR A 171 19.10 -33.01 24.84
C TYR A 171 18.98 -31.52 24.56
N TYR A 172 19.97 -30.92 23.90
CA TYR A 172 20.07 -29.49 23.67
C TYR A 172 19.05 -28.97 22.65
N THR A 173 18.67 -29.78 21.67
CA THR A 173 17.60 -29.41 20.73
C THR A 173 16.21 -29.44 21.37
N GLY A 174 16.08 -30.08 22.54
CA GLY A 174 14.82 -30.29 23.23
C GLY A 174 14.03 -31.49 22.71
N GLY A 175 14.56 -32.24 21.74
CA GLY A 175 13.91 -33.42 21.18
C GLY A 175 12.64 -33.08 20.41
N THR A 176 11.57 -33.84 20.64
CA THR A 176 10.26 -33.63 20.02
C THR A 176 9.16 -33.41 21.07
N SER A 177 8.20 -32.55 20.76
CA SER A 177 7.06 -32.25 21.63
C SER A 177 5.86 -31.73 20.85
N SER A 178 4.66 -31.98 21.35
CA SER A 178 3.41 -31.40 20.81
C SER A 178 3.36 -29.86 20.95
N LEU A 179 4.02 -29.29 21.97
CA LEU A 179 4.15 -27.83 22.11
C LEU A 179 4.98 -27.24 20.96
N CYS A 180 6.08 -27.90 20.62
CA CYS A 180 6.92 -27.52 19.50
C CYS A 180 6.15 -27.64 18.17
N GLN A 181 5.33 -28.69 18.02
CA GLN A 181 4.46 -28.84 16.86
C GLN A 181 3.52 -27.66 16.63
N SER A 182 3.00 -27.07 17.70
CA SER A 182 2.06 -25.94 17.62
C SER A 182 2.71 -24.60 17.26
N SER A 183 4.03 -24.46 17.45
CA SER A 183 4.74 -23.19 17.28
C SER A 183 5.81 -23.24 16.17
N ASN A 184 6.25 -24.43 15.77
CA ASN A 184 7.14 -24.63 14.64
C ASN A 184 6.37 -24.34 13.33
N PRO A 185 6.89 -23.53 12.42
CA PRO A 185 6.23 -23.03 11.21
C PRO A 185 6.01 -24.13 10.18
N TYR A 186 6.73 -25.25 10.31
CA TYR A 186 6.49 -26.45 9.52
C TYR A 186 5.41 -27.37 10.11
N GLY A 187 4.85 -27.02 11.27
CA GLY A 187 3.98 -27.94 12.03
C GLY A 187 4.70 -29.20 12.48
N SER A 188 6.03 -29.16 12.61
CA SER A 188 6.88 -30.27 13.05
C SER A 188 7.01 -30.33 14.56
N SER A 189 6.98 -31.53 15.13
CA SER A 189 7.20 -31.73 16.57
C SER A 189 8.64 -31.49 17.01
N ASN A 190 9.60 -31.33 16.09
CA ASN A 190 10.98 -30.99 16.42
C ASN A 190 11.04 -29.63 17.12
N CYS A 191 11.75 -29.57 18.24
CA CYS A 191 11.86 -28.36 19.03
C CYS A 191 13.00 -27.44 18.58
N ASN A 192 14.04 -28.00 17.95
CA ASN A 192 15.18 -27.28 17.36
C ASN A 192 15.86 -26.22 18.27
N GLY A 193 15.69 -26.34 19.59
CA GLY A 193 16.15 -25.34 20.56
C GLY A 193 15.31 -24.06 20.67
N LEU A 194 14.19 -23.96 19.95
CA LEU A 194 13.44 -22.70 19.76
C LEU A 194 11.96 -22.79 20.11
N PHE A 195 11.30 -23.93 19.87
CA PHE A 195 9.82 -23.99 19.84
C PHE A 195 9.17 -24.43 21.16
N SER A 196 9.91 -24.30 22.27
CA SER A 196 9.35 -24.34 23.61
C SER A 196 10.31 -23.68 24.60
N SER A 197 9.78 -23.16 25.71
CA SER A 197 10.62 -22.60 26.79
C SER A 197 11.66 -23.60 27.31
N ALA A 198 11.30 -24.88 27.39
CA ALA A 198 12.22 -25.94 27.78
C ALA A 198 13.34 -26.14 26.75
N ALA A 199 13.02 -26.15 25.46
CA ALA A 199 14.02 -26.26 24.40
C ALA A 199 14.98 -25.06 24.38
N ILE A 200 14.45 -23.85 24.57
CA ILE A 200 15.25 -22.62 24.67
C ILE A 200 16.23 -22.73 25.84
N GLY A 201 15.74 -23.10 27.03
CA GLY A 201 16.60 -23.25 28.21
C GLY A 201 17.70 -24.30 28.02
N ARG A 202 17.39 -25.40 27.33
CA ARG A 202 18.38 -26.45 27.02
C ARG A 202 19.40 -25.96 25.99
N MET A 203 18.98 -25.32 24.91
CA MET A 203 19.90 -24.74 23.92
C MET A 203 20.82 -23.69 24.58
N GLN A 204 20.29 -22.80 25.42
CA GLN A 204 21.10 -21.82 26.15
C GLN A 204 22.06 -22.48 27.15
N SER A 205 21.69 -23.62 27.74
CA SER A 205 22.61 -24.40 28.58
C SER A 205 23.79 -24.98 27.78
N ALA A 206 23.58 -25.30 26.49
CA ALA A 206 24.63 -25.73 25.57
C ALA A 206 25.68 -24.61 25.41
N LEU A 207 25.22 -23.40 25.11
CA LEU A 207 26.08 -22.24 24.88
C LEU A 207 26.84 -21.86 26.16
N THR A 208 26.14 -21.88 27.30
CA THR A 208 26.73 -21.63 28.63
C THR A 208 27.81 -22.65 28.97
N GLN A 209 27.58 -23.92 28.68
CA GLN A 209 28.56 -24.98 28.92
C GLN A 209 29.76 -24.86 27.98
N ALA A 210 29.55 -24.47 26.72
CA ALA A 210 30.63 -24.21 25.78
C ALA A 210 31.55 -23.08 26.29
N LEU A 211 30.95 -21.98 26.77
CA LEU A 211 31.67 -20.87 27.41
C LEU A 211 32.43 -21.35 28.65
N THR A 212 31.77 -22.04 29.58
CA THR A 212 32.37 -22.52 30.84
C THR A 212 33.63 -23.35 30.62
N LYS A 213 33.63 -24.20 29.58
CA LYS A 213 34.79 -25.05 29.25
C LYS A 213 35.94 -24.30 28.59
N LEU A 214 35.69 -23.12 28.01
CA LEU A 214 36.70 -22.26 27.36
C LEU A 214 37.20 -21.12 28.26
N ASP A 215 36.43 -20.74 29.28
CA ASP A 215 36.67 -19.57 30.13
C ASP A 215 38.00 -19.60 30.92
N ALA A 216 38.61 -20.77 31.09
CA ALA A 216 39.93 -20.87 31.71
C ALA A 216 41.10 -20.66 30.73
N THR A 217 40.85 -20.72 29.41
CA THR A 217 41.88 -20.73 28.37
C THR A 217 41.73 -19.62 27.34
N VAL A 218 40.54 -19.03 27.23
CA VAL A 218 40.25 -17.91 26.34
C VAL A 218 40.16 -16.64 27.17
N ASP A 219 41.02 -15.67 26.87
CA ASP A 219 40.92 -14.33 27.41
C ASP A 219 39.79 -13.57 26.69
N PHE A 220 38.63 -13.43 27.32
CA PHE A 220 37.50 -12.71 26.74
C PHE A 220 37.60 -11.19 26.86
N SER A 221 38.55 -10.66 27.64
CA SER A 221 38.72 -9.20 27.83
C SER A 221 39.10 -8.47 26.54
N GLN A 222 39.69 -9.17 25.57
CA GLN A 222 40.02 -8.61 24.26
C GLN A 222 38.80 -8.33 23.36
N TYR A 223 37.63 -8.88 23.69
CA TYR A 223 36.40 -8.76 22.90
C TYR A 223 35.34 -7.85 23.53
N VAL A 224 35.55 -7.40 24.77
CA VAL A 224 34.59 -6.61 25.52
C VAL A 224 34.51 -5.17 25.02
N ASP A 225 33.32 -4.57 25.09
CA ASP A 225 33.12 -3.15 24.82
C ASP A 225 33.02 -2.32 26.11
N THR A 226 32.83 -1.01 25.95
CA THR A 226 32.72 -0.05 27.06
C THR A 226 31.49 -0.25 27.95
N THR A 227 30.57 -1.17 27.62
CA THR A 227 29.44 -1.56 28.47
C THR A 227 29.78 -2.71 29.42
N GLY A 228 30.97 -3.30 29.28
CA GLY A 228 31.40 -4.49 30.02
C GLY A 228 30.85 -5.79 29.44
N PHE A 229 30.23 -5.74 28.25
CA PHE A 229 29.74 -6.91 27.53
C PHE A 229 30.53 -7.14 26.24
N ILE A 230 30.68 -8.40 25.84
CA ILE A 230 31.09 -8.73 24.47
C ILE A 230 29.91 -8.39 23.55
N PRO A 231 30.10 -7.56 22.51
CA PRO A 231 28.99 -7.09 21.68
C PRO A 231 28.29 -8.18 20.87
N LEU A 232 29.03 -9.24 20.52
CA LEU A 232 28.55 -10.35 19.71
C LEU A 232 29.43 -11.57 19.92
N VAL A 233 28.84 -12.72 20.27
CA VAL A 233 29.51 -14.03 20.20
C VAL A 233 28.90 -14.86 19.08
N LEU A 234 29.73 -15.47 18.23
CA LEU A 234 29.28 -16.39 17.19
C LEU A 234 29.43 -17.82 17.67
N PHE A 235 28.33 -18.50 17.97
CA PHE A 235 28.33 -19.93 18.27
C PHE A 235 28.09 -20.75 16.99
N MET A 236 28.90 -21.79 16.83
CA MET A 236 28.85 -22.70 15.68
C MET A 236 28.82 -24.15 16.15
N HIS A 237 27.75 -24.88 15.79
CA HIS A 237 27.62 -26.32 16.10
C HIS A 237 28.00 -27.20 14.91
N GLU A 238 28.60 -28.36 15.16
CA GLU A 238 29.12 -29.24 14.10
C GLU A 238 28.04 -29.96 13.25
N ALA A 239 26.77 -29.92 13.67
CA ALA A 239 25.66 -30.48 12.90
C ALA A 239 25.17 -29.51 11.80
N MET A 240 24.49 -30.04 10.78
CA MET A 240 23.71 -29.25 9.82
C MET A 240 22.57 -28.51 10.52
N GLY A 241 22.09 -27.40 9.95
CA GLY A 241 21.02 -26.60 10.56
C GLY A 241 19.69 -27.33 10.70
N GLY A 242 18.99 -27.02 11.79
CA GLY A 242 17.62 -27.49 12.04
C GLY A 242 16.62 -26.97 11.02
N GLU A 243 16.94 -25.84 10.39
CA GLU A 243 16.20 -25.29 9.26
C GLU A 243 16.24 -26.22 8.05
N CYS A 244 17.28 -27.03 7.85
CA CYS A 244 17.46 -27.85 6.67
C CYS A 244 16.47 -29.03 6.57
N GLY A 245 16.35 -29.57 5.36
CA GLY A 245 15.43 -30.67 5.03
C GLY A 245 14.10 -30.19 4.48
N PRO A 246 13.28 -31.09 3.91
CA PRO A 246 11.97 -30.73 3.38
C PRO A 246 11.03 -30.34 4.53
N SER A 247 10.07 -29.44 4.28
CA SER A 247 9.05 -29.03 5.27
C SER A 247 8.27 -30.20 5.89
N SER A 248 8.16 -31.31 5.16
CA SER A 248 7.51 -32.55 5.63
C SER A 248 8.34 -33.38 6.61
N ALA A 249 9.65 -33.12 6.70
CA ALA A 249 10.59 -33.82 7.56
C ALA A 249 11.82 -32.93 7.84
N PRO A 250 11.65 -31.81 8.57
CA PRO A 250 12.78 -30.94 8.92
C PRO A 250 13.75 -31.68 9.83
N GLN A 251 15.01 -31.27 9.83
CA GLN A 251 16.01 -31.83 10.73
C GLN A 251 15.70 -31.50 12.20
N ASN A 252 16.18 -32.32 13.13
CA ASN A 252 16.07 -32.04 14.57
C ASN A 252 17.41 -31.59 15.17
N HIS A 253 18.07 -30.66 14.48
CA HIS A 253 19.28 -29.98 14.94
C HIS A 253 18.92 -28.58 15.48
N LEU A 254 19.88 -27.88 16.08
CA LEU A 254 19.65 -26.47 16.44
C LEU A 254 19.44 -25.64 15.17
N TRP A 255 18.46 -24.73 15.21
CA TRP A 255 18.13 -23.85 14.10
C TRP A 255 18.88 -22.52 14.27
N ALA A 256 19.49 -22.01 13.20
CA ALA A 256 20.21 -20.74 13.22
C ALA A 256 19.32 -19.55 13.67
N HIS A 257 19.85 -18.69 14.54
CA HIS A 257 19.13 -17.51 15.07
C HIS A 257 20.07 -16.52 15.76
N ARG A 258 19.58 -15.31 16.01
CA ARG A 258 20.13 -14.37 17.00
C ARG A 258 19.30 -14.35 18.28
N PHE A 259 19.93 -14.18 19.44
CA PHE A 259 19.22 -13.94 20.70
C PHE A 259 20.18 -13.41 21.78
N ALA A 260 19.71 -13.39 23.04
CA ALA A 260 20.48 -13.05 24.21
C ALA A 260 20.41 -14.18 25.26
N LEU A 261 21.58 -14.58 25.77
CA LEU A 261 21.71 -15.47 26.93
C LEU A 261 21.33 -14.74 28.21
N PRO A 262 20.79 -15.45 29.24
CA PRO A 262 20.98 -15.04 30.62
C PRO A 262 22.47 -14.73 30.83
N THR A 263 22.77 -13.58 31.44
CA THR A 263 24.14 -13.06 31.45
C THR A 263 25.15 -14.08 32.00
N TYR A 264 26.10 -14.46 31.15
CA TYR A 264 27.28 -15.22 31.55
C TYR A 264 28.38 -14.25 31.99
N THR A 265 29.02 -14.51 33.13
CA THR A 265 30.13 -13.70 33.66
C THR A 265 31.40 -14.52 33.54
N THR A 266 32.39 -14.02 32.79
CA THR A 266 33.65 -14.74 32.54
C THR A 266 34.60 -14.59 33.74
N ASN A 267 35.72 -15.30 33.71
CA ASN A 267 36.78 -15.15 34.71
C ASN A 267 37.68 -13.93 34.49
N ASP A 268 37.56 -13.28 33.33
CA ASP A 268 38.42 -12.16 32.91
C ASP A 268 37.97 -10.84 33.54
N ASP A 269 38.95 -10.04 33.98
CA ASP A 269 38.69 -8.70 34.47
C ASP A 269 38.21 -7.78 33.33
N ASP A 270 37.19 -6.99 33.61
CA ASP A 270 36.68 -5.98 32.68
C ASP A 270 37.67 -4.79 32.63
N PRO A 271 38.31 -4.52 31.48
CA PRO A 271 39.30 -3.45 31.35
C PRO A 271 38.67 -2.05 31.41
N PHE A 272 37.35 -1.92 31.24
CA PHE A 272 36.63 -0.64 31.29
C PHE A 272 36.02 -0.36 32.67
N HIS A 273 35.84 -1.38 33.50
CA HIS A 273 35.19 -1.25 34.82
C HIS A 273 35.95 -2.01 35.91
N ALA A 274 36.75 -1.27 36.70
CA ALA A 274 37.55 -1.84 37.78
C ALA A 274 36.71 -2.68 38.77
N GLY A 275 37.20 -3.89 39.08
CA GLY A 275 36.55 -4.83 39.99
C GLY A 275 35.30 -5.51 39.42
N LYS A 276 35.03 -5.36 38.11
CA LYS A 276 34.01 -6.11 37.38
C LYS A 276 34.66 -7.16 36.48
N LYS A 277 33.84 -8.11 36.06
CA LYS A 277 34.21 -9.17 35.13
C LYS A 277 33.49 -8.97 33.80
N VAL A 278 34.10 -9.43 32.73
CA VAL A 278 33.54 -9.40 31.37
C VAL A 278 32.25 -10.22 31.33
N LYS A 279 31.27 -9.75 30.56
CA LYS A 279 29.96 -10.39 30.43
C LYS A 279 29.65 -10.79 28.99
N ILE A 280 28.91 -11.88 28.84
CA ILE A 280 28.41 -12.36 27.56
C ILE A 280 26.89 -12.49 27.65
N SER A 281 26.20 -12.01 26.62
CA SER A 281 24.76 -12.16 26.50
C SER A 281 24.35 -12.28 25.03
N ASP A 282 24.68 -11.28 24.21
CA ASP A 282 24.28 -11.25 22.80
C ASP A 282 25.02 -12.30 21.96
N TYR A 283 24.27 -13.08 21.19
CA TYR A 283 24.86 -14.14 20.37
C TYR A 283 24.13 -14.41 19.06
N VAL A 284 24.90 -14.89 18.10
CA VAL A 284 24.41 -15.58 16.89
C VAL A 284 24.73 -17.04 17.03
N LEU A 285 23.76 -17.90 16.75
CA LEU A 285 23.94 -19.33 16.61
C LEU A 285 23.75 -19.69 15.15
N GLN A 286 24.69 -20.45 14.58
CA GLN A 286 24.52 -21.07 13.28
C GLN A 286 25.18 -22.46 13.23
N PRO A 287 24.87 -23.28 12.23
CA PRO A 287 25.67 -24.45 11.90
C PRO A 287 27.10 -24.07 11.51
N ALA A 288 28.07 -24.90 11.88
CA ALA A 288 29.45 -24.80 11.43
C ALA A 288 29.59 -25.28 9.97
N VAL A 289 28.68 -26.14 9.52
CA VAL A 289 28.68 -26.74 8.18
C VAL A 289 27.42 -26.36 7.43
N GLY A 290 27.54 -26.20 6.11
CA GLY A 290 26.41 -25.86 5.25
C GLY A 290 26.74 -25.87 3.77
N GLY A 291 27.97 -25.54 3.38
CA GLY A 291 28.40 -25.54 1.97
C GLY A 291 27.55 -24.65 1.07
N ALA A 292 27.63 -24.89 -0.23
CA ALA A 292 26.93 -24.07 -1.23
C ALA A 292 25.40 -24.09 -1.12
N SER A 293 24.81 -25.07 -0.45
CA SER A 293 23.36 -25.21 -0.23
C SER A 293 22.91 -24.82 1.18
N SER A 294 23.82 -24.32 2.02
CA SER A 294 23.67 -24.13 3.48
C SER A 294 23.15 -25.36 4.25
N CYS A 295 23.04 -26.51 3.58
CA CYS A 295 22.43 -27.73 4.06
C CYS A 295 23.25 -28.96 3.63
N THR A 296 24.58 -28.89 3.78
CA THR A 296 25.48 -30.05 3.71
C THR A 296 26.44 -30.08 4.90
N ALA A 297 26.81 -31.28 5.35
CA ALA A 297 27.77 -31.51 6.41
C ALA A 297 29.24 -31.52 5.93
N SER A 298 29.48 -31.49 4.62
CA SER A 298 30.81 -31.69 4.02
C SER A 298 31.63 -30.42 3.82
N GLU A 299 31.07 -29.24 4.07
CA GLU A 299 31.68 -27.95 3.77
C GLU A 299 31.30 -26.90 4.82
N ILE A 300 32.19 -25.94 5.08
CA ILE A 300 31.95 -24.84 6.03
C ILE A 300 30.74 -24.00 5.62
N MET A 301 29.95 -23.54 6.59
CA MET A 301 28.80 -22.65 6.37
C MET A 301 29.21 -21.37 5.58
N PRO A 302 28.40 -20.91 4.60
CA PRO A 302 28.61 -19.62 3.96
C PRO A 302 28.42 -18.45 4.94
N ILE A 303 28.94 -17.28 4.59
CA ILE A 303 28.92 -16.11 5.47
C ILE A 303 27.56 -15.39 5.52
N GLY A 304 26.58 -15.79 4.70
CA GLY A 304 25.31 -15.09 4.53
C GLY A 304 24.53 -14.92 5.83
N THR A 305 24.33 -16.02 6.58
CA THR A 305 23.58 -16.01 7.85
C THR A 305 24.24 -15.10 8.88
N VAL A 306 25.53 -15.32 9.21
CA VAL A 306 26.23 -14.42 10.14
C VAL A 306 26.25 -12.97 9.65
N ALA A 307 26.33 -12.74 8.34
CA ALA A 307 26.32 -11.38 7.80
C ALA A 307 24.97 -10.69 8.00
N HIS A 308 23.86 -11.40 7.75
CA HIS A 308 22.51 -10.92 8.00
C HIS A 308 22.29 -10.63 9.50
N GLU A 309 22.64 -11.58 10.37
CA GLU A 309 22.44 -11.40 11.81
C GLU A 309 23.24 -10.24 12.39
N THR A 310 24.41 -9.96 11.83
CA THR A 310 25.22 -8.79 12.21
C THR A 310 24.51 -7.47 11.89
N GLY A 311 23.68 -7.42 10.86
CA GLY A 311 22.83 -6.27 10.55
C GLY A 311 21.86 -5.93 11.69
N HIS A 312 21.30 -6.94 12.35
CA HIS A 312 20.50 -6.76 13.57
C HIS A 312 21.34 -6.30 14.76
N GLY A 313 22.66 -6.56 14.76
CA GLY A 313 23.61 -5.98 15.71
C GLY A 313 23.67 -4.45 15.63
N PHE A 314 23.33 -3.87 14.48
CA PHE A 314 23.11 -2.43 14.32
C PHE A 314 21.65 -2.01 14.55
N GLY A 315 20.76 -2.96 14.85
CA GLY A 315 19.32 -2.74 15.01
C GLY A 315 18.61 -2.39 13.71
N LEU A 316 19.10 -2.90 12.57
CA LEU A 316 18.32 -2.95 11.34
C LEU A 316 17.21 -4.02 11.49
N PRO A 317 16.01 -3.79 10.96
CA PRO A 317 14.95 -4.80 10.90
C PRO A 317 15.19 -5.78 9.76
N ASP A 318 14.48 -6.90 9.79
CA ASP A 318 14.24 -7.76 8.65
C ASP A 318 13.36 -7.02 7.64
N LEU A 319 13.73 -7.12 6.35
CA LEU A 319 13.08 -6.45 5.23
C LEU A 319 12.32 -7.43 4.32
N TYR A 320 12.31 -8.72 4.64
CA TYR A 320 11.27 -9.62 4.17
C TYR A 320 9.98 -9.39 4.98
N ASP A 321 8.83 -9.83 4.47
CA ASP A 321 7.60 -9.80 5.24
C ASP A 321 7.57 -10.91 6.30
N THR A 322 7.79 -10.52 7.56
CA THR A 322 7.72 -11.42 8.73
C THR A 322 6.31 -12.01 8.98
N GLY A 323 5.27 -11.41 8.40
CA GLY A 323 3.90 -11.94 8.38
C GLY A 323 3.70 -13.05 7.33
N ASN A 324 4.73 -13.33 6.53
CA ASN A 324 4.79 -14.40 5.54
C ASN A 324 3.73 -14.28 4.43
N VAL A 325 3.29 -13.06 4.08
CA VAL A 325 2.32 -12.81 3.01
C VAL A 325 3.01 -12.50 1.68
N SER A 326 3.99 -11.58 1.68
CA SER A 326 4.78 -11.20 0.49
C SER A 326 6.27 -11.56 0.69
N GLU A 327 7.14 -11.31 -0.29
CA GLU A 327 8.61 -11.48 -0.21
C GLU A 327 9.34 -10.23 0.30
N GLY A 328 8.60 -9.17 0.65
CA GLY A 328 9.19 -7.88 1.02
C GLY A 328 10.10 -7.38 -0.11
N ILE A 329 11.36 -7.09 0.19
CA ILE A 329 12.34 -6.70 -0.85
C ILE A 329 13.07 -7.88 -1.52
N GLY A 330 12.76 -9.12 -1.14
CA GLY A 330 13.37 -10.32 -1.73
C GLY A 330 14.90 -10.38 -1.56
N GLU A 331 15.59 -10.95 -2.54
CA GLU A 331 17.04 -11.18 -2.58
C GLU A 331 17.85 -9.91 -2.89
N TRP A 332 17.18 -8.79 -3.15
CA TRP A 332 17.82 -7.52 -3.50
C TRP A 332 18.52 -6.82 -2.32
N GLY A 333 18.27 -7.25 -1.08
CA GLY A 333 18.93 -6.72 0.12
C GLY A 333 19.29 -7.79 1.14
N LEU A 334 20.46 -7.64 1.77
CA LEU A 334 20.99 -8.55 2.80
C LEU A 334 20.02 -8.74 3.98
N MET A 335 19.33 -7.68 4.40
CA MET A 335 18.38 -7.73 5.52
C MET A 335 17.05 -8.38 5.15
N SER A 336 16.90 -8.86 3.92
CA SER A 336 15.79 -9.72 3.49
C SER A 336 16.34 -11.12 3.18
N SER A 337 15.93 -11.76 2.09
CA SER A 337 16.45 -13.07 1.66
C SER A 337 17.78 -13.00 0.89
N GLY A 338 18.38 -11.80 0.82
CA GLY A 338 19.67 -11.55 0.15
C GLY A 338 20.85 -12.34 0.72
N ASN A 339 20.73 -12.83 1.95
CA ASN A 339 21.72 -13.68 2.59
C ASN A 339 21.83 -15.08 1.95
N PHE A 340 20.81 -15.52 1.21
CA PHE A 340 20.76 -16.83 0.54
C PHE A 340 20.75 -16.77 -0.99
N THR A 341 20.84 -15.58 -1.59
CA THR A 341 20.71 -15.41 -3.04
C THR A 341 21.64 -16.30 -3.84
N THR A 342 22.91 -16.37 -3.42
CA THR A 342 23.89 -17.24 -4.05
C THR A 342 24.64 -18.03 -3.00
N ALA A 343 25.05 -19.24 -3.38
CA ALA A 343 25.74 -20.22 -2.54
C ALA A 343 26.81 -19.63 -1.60
N LEU A 344 27.64 -18.70 -2.07
CA LEU A 344 28.85 -18.27 -1.37
C LEU A 344 29.10 -16.74 -1.42
N SER A 345 28.13 -15.97 -1.92
CA SER A 345 28.19 -14.51 -1.95
C SER A 345 26.81 -13.93 -1.63
N PRO A 346 26.59 -13.41 -0.42
CA PRO A 346 25.33 -12.75 -0.10
C PRO A 346 25.19 -11.45 -0.90
N SER A 347 23.95 -11.03 -1.10
CA SER A 347 23.61 -9.68 -1.58
C SER A 347 24.14 -8.64 -0.59
N ARG A 348 24.54 -7.46 -1.09
CA ARG A 348 24.81 -6.31 -0.21
C ARG A 348 23.53 -5.86 0.48
N MET A 349 23.67 -5.01 1.49
CA MET A 349 22.56 -4.20 1.96
C MET A 349 22.13 -3.22 0.86
N GLU A 350 20.83 -3.03 0.73
CA GLU A 350 20.19 -2.06 -0.14
C GLU A 350 20.41 -0.61 0.35
N ALA A 351 20.16 0.37 -0.53
CA ALA A 351 20.45 1.77 -0.26
C ALA A 351 19.86 2.30 1.05
N TRP A 352 18.69 1.79 1.48
CA TRP A 352 18.07 2.24 2.72
C TRP A 352 18.88 1.83 3.95
N SER A 353 19.19 0.55 4.15
CA SER A 353 19.99 0.09 5.30
C SER A 353 21.37 0.74 5.34
N LEU A 354 22.05 0.84 4.19
CA LEU A 354 23.36 1.49 4.11
C LEU A 354 23.28 2.98 4.44
N ASN A 355 22.22 3.66 4.00
CA ASN A 355 21.95 5.02 4.43
C ASN A 355 21.76 5.08 5.94
N GLU A 356 20.98 4.19 6.54
CA GLU A 356 20.73 4.22 7.98
C GLU A 356 22.00 4.01 8.82
N LEU A 357 23.00 3.31 8.28
CA LEU A 357 24.35 3.17 8.89
C LEU A 357 25.32 4.29 8.49
N GLY A 358 24.98 5.09 7.48
CA GLY A 358 25.85 6.14 6.94
C GLY A 358 27.04 5.63 6.13
N TRP A 359 26.90 4.46 5.51
CA TRP A 359 27.92 3.83 4.67
C TRP A 359 27.85 4.22 3.20
N ILE A 360 26.82 4.99 2.81
CA ILE A 360 26.71 5.57 1.48
C ILE A 360 26.37 7.06 1.55
N THR A 361 26.73 7.75 0.46
CA THR A 361 26.33 9.11 0.15
C THR A 361 24.89 9.13 -0.34
N ILE A 362 24.08 10.02 0.24
CA ILE A 362 22.73 10.30 -0.23
C ILE A 362 22.71 11.65 -0.94
N ALA A 363 22.55 11.60 -2.26
CA ALA A 363 22.54 12.76 -3.12
C ALA A 363 21.09 13.23 -3.38
N PRO A 364 20.65 14.40 -2.86
CA PRO A 364 19.27 14.84 -3.00
C PRO A 364 18.98 15.38 -4.39
N LEU A 365 18.00 14.79 -5.06
CA LEU A 365 17.38 15.30 -6.28
C LEU A 365 16.00 15.83 -5.89
N SER A 366 15.93 17.09 -5.49
CA SER A 366 14.68 17.62 -4.94
C SER A 366 14.13 18.82 -5.70
N ALA A 367 14.96 19.59 -6.41
CA ALA A 367 14.51 20.85 -7.03
C ALA A 367 14.79 20.98 -8.54
N THR A 368 15.56 20.06 -9.14
CA THR A 368 16.08 20.24 -10.50
C THR A 368 15.52 19.17 -11.43
N THR A 369 14.71 19.59 -12.40
CA THR A 369 14.38 18.74 -13.55
C THR A 369 15.62 18.63 -14.44
N GLY A 370 15.97 17.43 -14.88
CA GLY A 370 17.15 17.23 -15.72
C GLY A 370 17.51 15.77 -15.98
N THR A 371 18.60 15.57 -16.70
CA THR A 371 19.21 14.25 -16.91
C THR A 371 20.34 14.05 -15.91
N TYR A 372 20.32 12.90 -15.25
CA TYR A 372 21.28 12.49 -14.23
C TYR A 372 21.96 11.20 -14.65
N SER A 373 23.19 11.01 -14.17
CA SER A 373 23.93 9.77 -14.35
C SER A 373 24.76 9.48 -13.12
N PHE A 374 24.94 8.20 -12.81
CA PHE A 374 25.73 7.75 -11.67
C PHE A 374 26.26 6.34 -11.92
N ASP A 375 27.45 6.08 -11.38
CA ASP A 375 28.11 4.78 -11.52
C ASP A 375 27.48 3.73 -10.59
N ALA A 376 27.81 2.46 -10.80
CA ALA A 376 27.33 1.34 -10.01
C ALA A 376 27.48 1.60 -8.51
N ALA A 377 26.43 1.35 -7.73
CA ALA A 377 26.37 1.60 -6.30
C ALA A 377 27.53 0.98 -5.49
N PRO A 378 28.07 -0.21 -5.83
CA PRO A 378 29.28 -0.75 -5.18
C PRO A 378 30.58 0.01 -5.45
N LEU A 379 30.60 0.93 -6.41
CA LEU A 379 31.79 1.70 -6.77
C LEU A 379 31.63 3.20 -6.51
N SER A 380 30.40 3.71 -6.56
CA SER A 380 30.09 5.13 -6.36
C SER A 380 29.67 5.46 -4.93
N ASP A 381 29.27 4.45 -4.16
CA ASP A 381 28.67 4.56 -2.82
C ASP A 381 27.60 5.66 -2.76
N THR A 382 26.83 5.81 -3.83
CA THR A 382 25.85 6.89 -3.99
C THR A 382 24.48 6.31 -4.34
N ALA A 383 23.47 6.74 -3.58
CA ALA A 383 22.06 6.62 -3.98
C ALA A 383 21.45 8.02 -4.11
N PHE A 384 20.59 8.20 -5.10
CA PHE A 384 19.84 9.45 -5.23
C PHE A 384 18.59 9.43 -4.38
N TYR A 385 18.37 10.51 -3.62
CA TYR A 385 17.17 10.73 -2.84
C TYR A 385 16.20 11.61 -3.61
N VAL A 386 15.00 11.11 -3.88
CA VAL A 386 13.95 11.85 -4.57
C VAL A 386 12.79 12.08 -3.61
N ARG A 387 12.46 13.36 -3.38
CA ARG A 387 11.36 13.73 -2.48
C ARG A 387 10.00 13.55 -3.17
N VAL A 388 9.01 13.12 -2.40
CA VAL A 388 7.59 13.26 -2.76
C VAL A 388 7.17 14.73 -2.69
N GLN A 389 6.35 15.20 -3.65
CA GLN A 389 5.78 16.55 -3.65
C GLN A 389 4.36 16.58 -3.09
N GLY A 390 3.93 17.76 -2.64
CA GLY A 390 2.62 17.98 -2.05
C GLY A 390 2.49 17.40 -0.64
N SER A 391 1.26 17.03 -0.24
CA SER A 391 1.00 16.42 1.06
C SER A 391 1.80 15.12 1.22
N ASN A 392 2.55 15.00 2.31
CA ASN A 392 3.38 13.83 2.61
C ASN A 392 3.36 13.51 4.12
N PRO A 393 2.22 13.13 4.69
CA PRO A 393 2.07 12.92 6.13
C PRO A 393 2.85 11.71 6.65
N ARG A 394 3.27 10.80 5.77
CA ARG A 394 3.99 9.57 6.12
C ARG A 394 5.50 9.67 5.95
N GLY A 395 5.99 10.80 5.44
CA GLY A 395 7.40 11.00 5.16
C GLY A 395 7.91 10.06 4.07
N GLU A 396 7.11 9.85 3.03
CA GLU A 396 7.43 9.02 1.87
C GLU A 396 8.49 9.68 0.99
N TYR A 397 9.39 8.88 0.44
CA TYR A 397 10.40 9.31 -0.53
C TYR A 397 10.89 8.11 -1.34
N PHE A 398 11.68 8.39 -2.38
CA PHE A 398 12.27 7.35 -3.23
C PHE A 398 13.79 7.38 -3.16
N LEU A 399 14.41 6.20 -3.16
CA LEU A 399 15.85 6.04 -3.34
C LEU A 399 16.11 5.35 -4.68
N LEU A 400 17.01 5.93 -5.47
CA LEU A 400 17.42 5.42 -6.76
C LEU A 400 18.82 4.83 -6.62
N GLU A 401 18.96 3.54 -6.87
CA GLU A 401 20.19 2.78 -6.66
C GLU A 401 20.58 2.03 -7.96
N ASN A 402 21.79 2.24 -8.44
CA ASN A 402 22.28 1.60 -9.66
C ASN A 402 23.02 0.29 -9.32
N ARG A 403 22.33 -0.85 -9.37
CA ARG A 403 22.91 -2.16 -9.05
C ARG A 403 23.43 -2.81 -10.32
N GLN A 404 24.72 -3.17 -10.35
CA GLN A 404 25.40 -3.70 -11.53
C GLN A 404 26.26 -4.92 -11.16
N ARG A 405 26.80 -5.64 -12.14
CA ARG A 405 27.74 -6.76 -11.89
C ARG A 405 29.11 -6.27 -11.39
N GLN A 406 29.10 -5.65 -10.22
CA GLN A 406 30.27 -5.12 -9.52
C GLN A 406 30.29 -5.67 -8.11
N GLN A 407 31.47 -6.06 -7.64
CA GLN A 407 31.66 -6.55 -6.27
C GLN A 407 30.62 -7.65 -5.90
N SER A 408 29.98 -7.57 -4.73
CA SER A 408 29.01 -8.57 -4.24
C SER A 408 27.78 -8.71 -5.13
N ASP A 409 27.42 -7.65 -5.86
CA ASP A 409 26.28 -7.67 -6.78
C ASP A 409 26.55 -8.48 -8.05
N SER A 410 27.82 -8.80 -8.34
CA SER A 410 28.16 -9.66 -9.48
C SER A 410 27.48 -11.01 -9.40
N ALA A 411 27.42 -11.62 -8.21
CA ALA A 411 26.77 -12.90 -7.99
C ALA A 411 25.24 -12.77 -8.06
N LEU A 412 24.69 -11.74 -7.40
CA LEU A 412 23.26 -11.39 -7.41
C LEU A 412 22.71 -11.25 -8.82
N ILE A 413 23.30 -10.38 -9.64
CA ILE A 413 22.81 -10.11 -10.98
C ILE A 413 22.94 -11.33 -11.88
N ARG A 414 24.05 -12.08 -11.80
CA ARG A 414 24.22 -13.33 -12.56
C ARG A 414 23.17 -14.37 -12.18
N TYR A 415 22.85 -14.48 -10.89
CA TYR A 415 21.82 -15.40 -10.42
C TYR A 415 20.45 -15.08 -11.03
N HIS A 416 20.00 -13.83 -10.94
CA HIS A 416 18.69 -13.45 -11.47
C HIS A 416 18.64 -13.53 -13.00
N CYS A 417 19.73 -13.22 -13.70
CA CYS A 417 19.82 -13.45 -15.14
C CYS A 417 19.72 -14.93 -15.51
N HIS A 418 20.46 -15.78 -14.82
CA HIS A 418 20.44 -17.22 -15.06
C HIS A 418 19.06 -17.81 -14.79
N ARG A 419 18.41 -17.37 -13.71
CA ARG A 419 17.03 -17.76 -13.38
C ARG A 419 16.09 -17.43 -14.53
N ALA A 420 16.21 -16.24 -15.10
CA ALA A 420 15.42 -15.78 -16.25
C ALA A 420 15.80 -16.45 -17.59
N GLY A 421 16.72 -17.41 -17.61
CA GLY A 421 17.15 -18.11 -18.83
C GLY A 421 18.21 -17.36 -19.64
N ASP A 422 18.98 -16.47 -19.00
CA ASP A 422 20.07 -15.69 -19.59
C ASP A 422 19.66 -14.91 -20.87
N PRO A 423 18.58 -14.11 -20.84
CA PRO A 423 18.14 -13.37 -22.02
C PRO A 423 19.18 -12.34 -22.46
N VAL A 424 19.25 -12.09 -23.76
CA VAL A 424 20.18 -11.10 -24.35
C VAL A 424 19.92 -9.73 -23.73
N GLY A 425 20.97 -9.07 -23.24
CA GLY A 425 20.86 -7.77 -22.58
C GLY A 425 20.55 -7.84 -21.09
N CYS A 426 20.41 -9.04 -20.51
CA CYS A 426 20.26 -9.18 -19.06
C CYS A 426 21.48 -8.64 -18.30
N GLY A 427 21.22 -7.87 -17.26
CA GLY A 427 22.24 -7.30 -16.42
C GLY A 427 21.67 -6.54 -15.25
N GLY A 428 22.52 -5.70 -14.67
CA GLY A 428 22.10 -4.78 -13.65
C GLY A 428 21.26 -3.64 -14.22
N GLY A 429 20.80 -2.78 -13.33
CA GLY A 429 19.97 -1.65 -13.70
C GLY A 429 19.71 -0.72 -12.53
N LEU A 430 18.77 0.18 -12.76
CA LEU A 430 18.29 1.11 -11.76
C LEU A 430 17.20 0.44 -10.91
N LEU A 431 17.46 0.24 -9.62
CA LEU A 431 16.42 -0.05 -8.64
C LEU A 431 15.82 1.26 -8.15
N ILE A 432 14.48 1.29 -8.04
CA ILE A 432 13.73 2.40 -7.48
C ILE A 432 13.04 1.88 -6.21
N TRP A 433 13.53 2.34 -5.07
CA TRP A 433 13.00 1.98 -3.77
C TRP A 433 11.96 3.01 -3.33
N HIS A 434 10.74 2.58 -3.01
CA HIS A 434 9.76 3.40 -2.31
C HIS A 434 9.93 3.23 -0.80
N VAL A 435 10.09 4.35 -0.08
CA VAL A 435 10.36 4.36 1.36
C VAL A 435 9.22 5.04 2.10
N ASP A 436 8.62 4.36 3.06
CA ASP A 436 7.58 4.89 3.95
C ASP A 436 8.14 5.02 5.37
N SER A 437 8.52 6.25 5.74
CA SER A 437 9.16 6.53 7.03
C SER A 437 8.27 6.20 8.23
N ALA A 438 6.95 6.42 8.11
CA ALA A 438 6.01 6.14 9.19
C ALA A 438 5.90 4.64 9.45
N LYS A 439 5.89 3.81 8.40
CA LYS A 439 5.87 2.35 8.53
C LYS A 439 7.19 1.81 9.08
N LEU A 440 8.34 2.32 8.61
CA LEU A 440 9.67 1.95 9.12
C LEU A 440 9.91 2.33 10.58
N ALA A 441 9.21 3.36 11.08
CA ALA A 441 9.27 3.74 12.49
C ALA A 441 8.48 2.81 13.43
N THR A 442 7.75 1.83 12.87
CA THR A 442 7.01 0.84 13.68
C THR A 442 8.00 0.00 14.50
N PRO A 443 7.81 -0.13 15.83
CA PRO A 443 8.68 -0.97 16.63
C PRO A 443 8.66 -2.43 16.21
N GLY A 444 9.81 -3.09 16.29
CA GLY A 444 9.95 -4.50 15.95
C GLY A 444 10.31 -4.69 14.48
N ASN A 445 9.87 -5.82 13.94
CA ASN A 445 10.40 -6.36 12.68
C ASN A 445 9.37 -6.41 11.55
N SER A 446 8.13 -6.00 11.82
CA SER A 446 7.01 -6.06 10.88
C SER A 446 6.98 -4.88 9.91
N VAL A 447 8.16 -4.37 9.52
CA VAL A 447 8.28 -3.13 8.73
C VAL A 447 7.78 -3.31 7.31
N ASN A 448 7.80 -4.53 6.78
CA ASN A 448 7.24 -4.87 5.47
C ASN A 448 6.01 -5.79 5.54
N THR A 449 5.33 -5.82 6.70
CA THR A 449 4.09 -6.61 6.85
C THR A 449 2.84 -5.79 6.56
N GLY A 450 1.92 -6.39 5.80
CA GLY A 450 0.62 -5.81 5.45
C GLY A 450 0.67 -5.00 4.15
N PRO A 451 -0.41 -4.28 3.81
CA PRO A 451 -0.57 -3.64 2.49
C PRO A 451 0.32 -2.41 2.27
N ILE A 452 1.02 -1.93 3.30
CA ILE A 452 1.99 -0.84 3.21
C ILE A 452 3.32 -1.39 3.69
N HIS A 453 4.28 -1.46 2.76
CA HIS A 453 5.65 -1.80 3.06
C HIS A 453 6.43 -0.53 3.47
N GLY A 454 7.34 -0.69 4.45
CA GLY A 454 8.25 0.37 4.87
C GLY A 454 9.33 0.63 3.83
N LEU A 455 9.77 -0.42 3.15
CA LEU A 455 10.64 -0.38 1.99
C LEU A 455 10.11 -1.33 0.94
N GLU A 456 9.88 -0.82 -0.27
CA GLU A 456 9.34 -1.57 -1.41
C GLU A 456 10.20 -1.34 -2.65
N LEU A 457 10.39 -2.39 -3.45
CA LEU A 457 11.03 -2.27 -4.75
C LEU A 457 9.96 -2.06 -5.83
N MET A 458 10.04 -0.94 -6.56
CA MET A 458 9.19 -0.72 -7.72
C MET A 458 9.68 -1.60 -8.88
N GLN A 459 9.03 -2.76 -9.08
CA GLN A 459 9.45 -3.76 -10.07
C GLN A 459 9.22 -3.28 -11.51
N ALA A 460 10.28 -3.17 -12.31
CA ALA A 460 10.21 -2.56 -13.65
C ALA A 460 9.32 -3.33 -14.65
N ASP A 461 9.22 -4.66 -14.52
CA ASP A 461 8.37 -5.51 -15.36
C ASP A 461 6.88 -5.49 -15.00
N ALA A 462 6.54 -4.88 -13.86
CA ALA A 462 5.19 -4.75 -13.32
C ALA A 462 4.47 -6.08 -13.02
N PHE A 463 5.21 -7.18 -12.84
CA PHE A 463 4.60 -8.45 -12.44
C PHE A 463 4.24 -8.50 -10.95
N GLY A 464 4.87 -7.67 -10.12
CA GLY A 464 4.59 -7.62 -8.68
C GLY A 464 4.90 -8.95 -7.99
N ASN A 465 5.96 -9.65 -8.41
CA ASN A 465 6.26 -11.00 -7.91
C ASN A 465 6.81 -10.99 -6.48
N LEU A 466 7.37 -9.87 -6.02
CA LEU A 466 7.74 -9.66 -4.63
C LEU A 466 6.50 -9.45 -3.74
N ASP A 467 5.46 -8.80 -4.26
CA ASP A 467 4.23 -8.49 -3.53
C ASP A 467 3.19 -9.62 -3.59
N ALA A 468 3.32 -10.51 -4.57
CA ALA A 468 2.44 -11.66 -4.73
C ALA A 468 2.52 -12.61 -3.52
N ALA A 469 1.39 -13.26 -3.24
CA ALA A 469 1.27 -14.18 -2.11
C ALA A 469 2.35 -15.27 -2.17
N ALA A 470 3.24 -15.23 -1.17
CA ALA A 470 4.40 -16.08 -1.04
C ALA A 470 4.00 -17.48 -0.55
N SER A 471 3.45 -18.26 -1.47
CA SER A 471 3.04 -19.64 -1.29
C SER A 471 3.81 -20.55 -2.23
N SER A 472 4.15 -21.76 -1.77
CA SER A 472 4.75 -22.79 -2.63
C SER A 472 3.85 -23.15 -3.83
N SER A 473 2.53 -22.97 -3.73
CA SER A 473 1.60 -23.22 -4.84
C SER A 473 1.59 -22.11 -5.89
N ASN A 474 2.17 -20.96 -5.58
CA ASN A 474 2.13 -19.75 -6.40
C ASN A 474 3.52 -19.34 -6.91
N PHE A 475 4.53 -20.20 -6.77
CA PHE A 475 5.91 -19.87 -7.11
C PHE A 475 6.10 -19.67 -8.63
N CYS A 476 6.81 -18.61 -9.01
CA CYS A 476 7.09 -18.35 -10.42
C CYS A 476 8.03 -19.41 -11.03
N PRO A 477 7.67 -20.04 -12.17
CA PRO A 477 8.59 -20.90 -12.90
C PRO A 477 9.86 -20.13 -13.30
N ALA A 478 11.02 -20.81 -13.28
CA ALA A 478 12.32 -20.15 -13.45
C ALA A 478 12.37 -19.26 -14.70
N THR A 479 11.95 -19.78 -15.86
CA THR A 479 12.05 -19.09 -17.16
C THR A 479 10.77 -18.40 -17.60
N SER A 480 9.75 -18.28 -16.74
CA SER A 480 8.47 -17.64 -17.12
C SER A 480 7.85 -16.92 -15.93
N MET A 481 8.21 -15.65 -15.76
CA MET A 481 7.58 -14.74 -14.79
C MET A 481 6.27 -14.19 -15.38
N PHE A 482 5.26 -14.01 -14.54
CA PHE A 482 3.99 -13.39 -14.90
C PHE A 482 3.31 -12.81 -13.65
N ALA A 483 2.36 -11.90 -13.87
CA ALA A 483 1.63 -11.27 -12.77
C ALA A 483 0.87 -12.30 -11.91
N GLY A 484 1.03 -12.20 -10.59
CA GLY A 484 0.34 -13.04 -9.63
C GLY A 484 1.11 -14.27 -9.14
N CYS A 485 2.18 -14.70 -9.81
CA CYS A 485 3.12 -15.66 -9.20
C CYS A 485 4.07 -14.94 -8.23
N SER A 486 4.65 -15.66 -7.25
CA SER A 486 5.57 -15.11 -6.25
C SER A 486 7.00 -15.59 -6.44
N ASN A 487 7.96 -14.70 -6.21
CA ASN A 487 9.37 -15.02 -6.16
C ASN A 487 10.18 -14.02 -5.31
N ARG A 488 11.46 -14.33 -5.06
CA ARG A 488 12.38 -13.48 -4.28
C ARG A 488 13.12 -12.44 -5.12
N GLY A 489 12.65 -12.16 -6.33
CA GLY A 489 13.26 -11.25 -7.29
C GLY A 489 13.79 -11.95 -8.53
N ASP A 490 13.90 -11.19 -9.61
CA ASP A 490 14.34 -11.65 -10.92
C ASP A 490 14.88 -10.51 -11.81
N ALA A 491 15.38 -10.87 -13.00
CA ALA A 491 16.01 -9.93 -13.90
C ALA A 491 15.05 -8.88 -14.51
N GLY A 492 13.74 -9.03 -14.33
CA GLY A 492 12.73 -8.05 -14.69
C GLY A 492 12.59 -6.90 -13.69
N ASP A 493 13.08 -7.05 -12.46
CA ASP A 493 12.88 -6.03 -11.40
C ASP A 493 13.65 -4.72 -11.64
N PRO A 494 14.96 -4.72 -12.01
CA PRO A 494 15.69 -3.47 -12.23
C PRO A 494 15.27 -2.81 -13.53
N TYR A 495 15.26 -1.48 -13.59
CA TYR A 495 15.04 -0.76 -14.86
C TYR A 495 16.31 -0.74 -15.73
N PRO A 496 16.24 -1.04 -17.04
CA PRO A 496 15.01 -1.29 -17.78
C PRO A 496 14.49 -2.74 -17.76
N GLY A 497 15.32 -3.65 -17.23
CA GLY A 497 14.93 -5.04 -16.99
C GLY A 497 14.75 -5.82 -18.29
N THR A 498 14.26 -7.04 -18.17
CA THR A 498 14.03 -7.93 -19.31
C THR A 498 12.89 -7.47 -20.23
N GLN A 499 11.99 -6.62 -19.73
CA GLN A 499 10.87 -6.04 -20.51
C GLN A 499 11.21 -4.70 -21.19
N GLY A 500 12.40 -4.14 -20.94
CA GLY A 500 12.81 -2.88 -21.55
C GLY A 500 12.02 -1.66 -21.07
N ASN A 501 11.49 -1.68 -19.84
CA ASN A 501 10.73 -0.56 -19.29
C ASN A 501 11.67 0.62 -19.00
N LEU A 502 11.52 1.72 -19.73
CA LEU A 502 12.40 2.88 -19.58
C LEU A 502 11.83 3.97 -18.66
N ALA A 503 10.70 3.71 -17.98
CA ALA A 503 9.94 4.74 -17.28
C ALA A 503 9.19 4.27 -16.02
N PHE A 504 9.27 5.11 -14.98
CA PHE A 504 8.47 5.11 -13.77
C PHE A 504 7.77 6.47 -13.65
N VAL A 505 6.56 6.55 -14.18
CA VAL A 505 5.75 7.77 -14.29
C VAL A 505 4.29 7.47 -13.88
N PHE A 506 3.40 8.47 -13.90
CA PHE A 506 2.02 8.26 -13.43
C PHE A 506 1.22 7.26 -14.27
N ARG A 507 1.44 7.22 -15.59
CA ARG A 507 0.70 6.34 -16.52
C ARG A 507 1.33 4.98 -16.78
N THR A 508 2.52 4.71 -16.25
CA THR A 508 3.14 3.38 -16.39
C THR A 508 2.59 2.44 -15.34
N ASN A 509 2.82 1.15 -15.56
CA ASN A 509 2.77 0.15 -14.50
C ASN A 509 4.21 -0.37 -14.33
N PRO A 510 4.84 -0.26 -13.15
CA PRO A 510 4.32 0.42 -11.96
C PRO A 510 4.24 1.95 -12.13
N ALA A 511 3.37 2.57 -11.35
CA ALA A 511 3.09 4.00 -11.38
C ALA A 511 3.78 4.74 -10.23
N ALA A 512 4.22 5.98 -10.46
CA ALA A 512 4.83 6.84 -9.44
C ALA A 512 3.80 7.41 -8.44
N LEU A 513 3.28 6.55 -7.55
CA LEU A 513 2.21 6.85 -6.59
C LEU A 513 2.69 6.77 -5.13
N LYS A 514 1.88 7.32 -4.21
CA LYS A 514 2.04 7.20 -2.76
C LYS A 514 1.24 6.01 -2.22
N ASN A 515 1.67 5.46 -1.08
CA ASN A 515 1.13 4.22 -0.50
C ASN A 515 -0.31 4.36 0.01
N VAL A 516 -0.66 5.45 0.67
CA VAL A 516 -1.97 5.54 1.38
C VAL A 516 -3.11 6.01 0.49
N ASP A 517 -2.92 7.06 -0.29
CA ASP A 517 -4.00 7.67 -1.08
C ASP A 517 -3.91 7.36 -2.57
N GLY A 518 -2.88 6.62 -3.01
CA GLY A 518 -2.63 6.34 -4.42
C GLY A 518 -2.44 7.60 -5.26
N SER A 519 -2.19 8.76 -4.62
CA SER A 519 -1.99 10.02 -5.33
C SER A 519 -0.60 10.06 -5.96
N PHE A 520 -0.46 10.88 -6.99
CA PHE A 520 0.82 11.05 -7.68
C PHE A 520 1.92 11.53 -6.72
N ALA A 521 3.08 10.88 -6.78
CA ALA A 521 4.25 11.22 -5.98
C ALA A 521 4.85 12.59 -6.35
N GLY A 522 4.44 13.19 -7.48
CA GLY A 522 4.92 14.50 -7.93
C GLY A 522 6.22 14.45 -8.72
N MET A 523 6.62 13.25 -9.16
CA MET A 523 7.86 13.03 -9.92
C MET A 523 7.67 12.03 -11.06
N ALA A 524 8.55 12.10 -12.05
CA ALA A 524 8.64 11.16 -13.16
C ALA A 524 10.11 10.82 -13.40
N VAL A 525 10.44 9.53 -13.42
CA VAL A 525 11.75 9.01 -13.83
C VAL A 525 11.57 8.33 -15.18
N ASP A 526 12.24 8.78 -16.21
CA ASP A 526 12.13 8.18 -17.54
C ASP A 526 13.46 8.22 -18.30
N SER A 527 13.46 7.78 -19.56
CA SER A 527 14.66 7.75 -20.40
C SER A 527 15.81 6.96 -19.73
N ILE A 528 15.45 5.94 -18.95
CA ILE A 528 16.39 5.12 -18.19
C ILE A 528 17.22 4.30 -19.17
N ARG A 529 18.54 4.38 -19.09
CA ARG A 529 19.44 3.68 -20.01
C ARG A 529 20.82 3.42 -19.43
N GLN A 530 21.41 2.30 -19.84
CA GLN A 530 22.81 1.99 -19.59
C GLN A 530 23.69 2.88 -20.48
N LEU A 531 24.64 3.59 -19.88
CA LEU A 531 25.67 4.35 -20.60
C LEU A 531 26.96 3.56 -20.75
N VAL A 532 27.37 2.87 -19.69
CA VAL A 532 28.56 2.00 -19.66
C VAL A 532 28.13 0.67 -19.05
N THR A 533 28.25 -0.42 -19.81
CA THR A 533 27.86 -1.77 -19.38
C THR A 533 28.42 -2.11 -17.99
N ASP A 534 27.57 -2.66 -17.12
CA ASP A 534 27.90 -3.02 -15.74
C ASP A 534 28.45 -1.87 -14.88
N ARG A 535 28.22 -0.62 -15.29
CA ARG A 535 28.72 0.58 -14.62
C ARG A 535 27.66 1.69 -14.64
N THR A 536 27.84 2.70 -15.47
CA THR A 536 27.07 3.95 -15.40
C THR A 536 25.69 3.83 -16.03
N MET A 537 24.66 4.22 -15.26
CA MET A 537 23.29 4.42 -15.73
C MET A 537 22.98 5.91 -15.87
N ALA A 538 22.04 6.24 -16.75
CA ALA A 538 21.44 7.56 -16.84
C ALA A 538 19.91 7.49 -16.85
N PHE A 539 19.28 8.55 -16.35
CA PHE A 539 17.83 8.72 -16.36
C PHE A 539 17.51 10.21 -16.42
N ARG A 540 16.30 10.55 -16.85
CA ARG A 540 15.73 11.88 -16.76
C ARG A 540 14.75 11.91 -15.59
N LEU A 541 14.85 12.93 -14.75
CA LEU A 541 13.95 13.16 -13.63
C LEU A 541 13.24 14.49 -13.81
N ARG A 542 11.93 14.48 -13.60
CA ARG A 542 11.05 15.66 -13.71
C ARG A 542 10.19 15.76 -12.47
N PHE A 543 9.95 16.98 -11.99
CA PHE A 543 8.99 17.28 -10.92
C PHE A 543 7.86 18.14 -11.45
N GLY A 544 6.64 17.91 -10.99
CA GLY A 544 5.49 18.71 -11.37
C GLY A 544 4.16 18.16 -10.92
N SER A 545 3.09 18.73 -11.47
CA SER A 545 1.70 18.29 -11.27
C SER A 545 1.15 17.66 -12.54
N LEU A 546 0.17 16.78 -12.39
CA LEU A 546 -0.47 16.14 -13.54
C LEU A 546 -1.31 17.14 -14.32
N SER A 547 -1.20 17.10 -15.65
CA SER A 547 -2.21 17.62 -16.54
C SER A 547 -3.38 16.65 -16.62
N VAL A 548 -4.58 17.13 -16.40
CA VAL A 548 -5.83 16.37 -16.41
C VAL A 548 -6.72 16.90 -17.53
N ALA A 549 -7.11 16.03 -18.45
CA ALA A 549 -8.13 16.34 -19.45
C ALA A 549 -9.30 15.35 -19.34
N ARG A 550 -10.53 15.86 -19.29
CA ARG A 550 -11.76 15.04 -19.16
C ARG A 550 -12.97 15.75 -19.72
N ALA A 551 -14.06 15.03 -19.91
CA ALA A 551 -15.37 15.63 -20.11
C ALA A 551 -16.04 15.98 -18.76
N SER A 552 -16.99 16.92 -18.78
CA SER A 552 -17.81 17.27 -17.61
C SER A 552 -18.72 16.11 -17.17
N ASP A 553 -19.17 15.30 -18.12
CA ASP A 553 -19.81 14.00 -17.88
C ASP A 553 -18.76 12.89 -18.00
N THR A 554 -18.58 12.10 -16.93
CA THR A 554 -17.54 11.06 -16.85
C THR A 554 -17.79 9.86 -17.75
N GLY A 555 -18.99 9.74 -18.34
CA GLY A 555 -19.28 8.72 -19.34
C GLY A 555 -18.78 9.06 -20.74
N ALA A 556 -18.48 10.34 -21.02
CA ALA A 556 -17.99 10.79 -22.32
C ALA A 556 -16.46 10.68 -22.41
N VAL A 557 -15.97 10.47 -23.63
CA VAL A 557 -14.56 10.24 -23.94
C VAL A 557 -13.97 11.47 -24.62
N ILE A 558 -12.78 11.89 -24.17
CA ILE A 558 -11.95 12.90 -24.85
C ILE A 558 -10.85 12.19 -25.67
N GLN A 559 -10.36 12.87 -26.70
CA GLN A 559 -9.14 12.49 -27.42
C GLN A 559 -7.95 13.28 -26.87
N PHE A 560 -6.83 12.61 -26.63
CA PHE A 560 -5.55 13.22 -26.30
C PHE A 560 -4.47 12.57 -27.16
N ASP A 561 -3.77 13.36 -27.97
CA ASP A 561 -2.80 12.89 -28.98
C ASP A 561 -3.34 11.72 -29.83
N GLY A 562 -4.61 11.84 -30.23
CA GLY A 562 -5.32 10.85 -31.04
C GLY A 562 -5.79 9.60 -30.29
N SER A 563 -5.50 9.48 -28.98
CA SER A 563 -5.94 8.37 -28.14
C SER A 563 -7.15 8.73 -27.27
N SER A 564 -8.04 7.77 -27.05
CA SER A 564 -9.31 7.94 -26.34
C SER A 564 -9.17 7.75 -24.83
N PHE A 565 -9.69 8.69 -24.03
CA PHE A 565 -9.67 8.61 -22.57
C PHE A 565 -11.00 9.09 -21.95
N ASN A 566 -11.49 8.43 -20.90
CA ASN A 566 -12.52 9.02 -20.03
C ASN A 566 -11.93 10.17 -19.20
N VAL A 567 -10.71 9.95 -18.70
CA VAL A 567 -9.89 10.95 -18.04
C VAL A 567 -8.43 10.69 -18.40
N PHE A 568 -7.81 11.64 -19.06
CA PHE A 568 -6.38 11.66 -19.27
C PHE A 568 -5.70 12.31 -18.05
N ARG A 569 -4.62 11.71 -17.55
CA ARG A 569 -3.78 12.28 -16.49
C ARG A 569 -2.32 11.90 -16.71
N ASP A 570 -1.40 12.88 -16.77
CA ASP A 570 0.06 12.62 -16.74
C ASP A 570 0.88 13.91 -16.55
N LEU A 571 2.17 13.75 -16.24
CA LEU A 571 3.14 14.85 -16.22
C LEU A 571 3.70 15.12 -17.63
N LEU A 572 3.23 16.20 -18.25
CA LEU A 572 3.69 16.62 -19.58
C LEU A 572 5.04 17.34 -19.51
N ASP A 573 5.80 17.25 -20.59
CA ASP A 573 7.07 17.98 -20.73
C ASP A 573 6.80 19.49 -20.86
N ASN A 574 7.71 20.30 -20.32
CA ASN A 574 7.56 21.75 -20.41
C ASN A 574 7.76 22.21 -21.86
N GLY A 575 6.75 22.82 -22.46
CA GLY A 575 6.79 23.27 -23.84
C GLY A 575 6.51 22.18 -24.88
N SER A 576 6.19 20.94 -24.47
CA SER A 576 5.81 19.91 -25.44
C SER A 576 4.46 20.23 -26.10
N SER A 577 4.34 19.91 -27.38
CA SER A 577 3.09 20.11 -28.13
C SER A 577 2.22 18.86 -28.01
N HIS A 578 0.97 19.05 -27.63
CA HIS A 578 -0.04 18.00 -27.57
C HIS A 578 -1.31 18.46 -28.26
N THR A 579 -2.22 17.54 -28.53
CA THR A 579 -3.54 17.82 -29.08
C THR A 579 -4.62 17.26 -28.17
N VAL A 580 -5.65 18.06 -27.89
CA VAL A 580 -6.87 17.59 -27.22
C VAL A 580 -8.03 17.68 -28.20
N GLY A 581 -8.99 16.79 -28.01
CA GLY A 581 -10.10 16.65 -28.92
C GLY A 581 -11.34 16.06 -28.27
N PHE A 582 -12.48 16.24 -28.93
CA PHE A 582 -13.73 15.56 -28.59
C PHE A 582 -14.45 15.15 -29.87
N SER A 583 -14.98 13.93 -29.90
CA SER A 583 -15.84 13.49 -31.00
C SER A 583 -17.27 13.92 -30.69
N ASP A 584 -17.85 14.85 -31.45
CA ASP A 584 -19.20 15.33 -31.18
C ASP A 584 -20.27 14.26 -31.45
N GLY A 585 -21.37 14.32 -30.69
CA GLY A 585 -22.49 13.39 -30.85
C GLY A 585 -22.23 11.96 -30.36
N GLN A 586 -21.27 11.79 -29.43
CA GLN A 586 -21.01 10.51 -28.76
C GLN A 586 -22.28 9.98 -28.10
N LEU A 587 -22.56 8.69 -28.27
CA LEU A 587 -23.67 8.01 -27.62
C LEU A 587 -23.18 7.27 -26.38
N ALA A 588 -23.88 7.42 -25.26
CA ALA A 588 -23.65 6.60 -24.08
C ALA A 588 -23.91 5.12 -24.41
N PRO A 589 -23.29 4.16 -23.70
CA PRO A 589 -23.53 2.73 -23.90
C PRO A 589 -25.01 2.31 -23.80
N SER A 590 -25.84 3.09 -23.09
CA SER A 590 -27.28 2.87 -22.98
C SER A 590 -28.08 3.29 -24.23
N GLY A 591 -27.46 4.03 -25.16
CA GLY A 591 -28.10 4.63 -26.33
C GLY A 591 -29.06 5.78 -26.03
N ARG A 592 -29.25 6.14 -24.75
CA ARG A 592 -30.25 7.13 -24.31
C ARG A 592 -29.72 8.55 -24.20
N THR A 593 -28.40 8.68 -24.01
CA THR A 593 -27.72 9.97 -23.89
C THR A 593 -26.84 10.16 -25.11
N ARG A 594 -26.98 11.33 -25.74
CA ARG A 594 -26.07 11.81 -26.76
C ARG A 594 -25.35 13.03 -26.20
N TRP A 595 -24.04 12.97 -26.11
CA TRP A 595 -23.23 14.09 -25.64
C TRP A 595 -22.86 14.99 -26.81
N HIS A 596 -23.17 16.26 -26.68
CA HIS A 596 -22.72 17.30 -27.58
C HIS A 596 -21.67 18.18 -26.92
N PHE A 597 -20.59 18.45 -27.64
CA PHE A 597 -19.53 19.34 -27.21
C PHE A 597 -20.01 20.78 -27.19
N VAL A 598 -19.82 21.46 -26.07
CA VAL A 598 -20.14 22.87 -25.90
C VAL A 598 -18.89 23.72 -25.98
N SER A 599 -17.91 23.46 -25.12
CA SER A 599 -16.65 24.20 -25.05
C SER A 599 -15.60 23.49 -24.21
N TRP A 600 -14.33 23.77 -24.46
CA TRP A 600 -13.27 23.47 -23.50
C TRP A 600 -13.16 24.59 -22.45
N SER A 601 -12.71 24.24 -21.25
CA SER A 601 -12.47 25.21 -20.18
C SER A 601 -11.43 26.29 -20.50
N ASP A 602 -10.58 26.05 -21.49
CA ASP A 602 -9.62 27.03 -22.02
C ASP A 602 -10.17 27.84 -23.21
N GLY A 603 -11.41 27.59 -23.62
CA GLY A 603 -12.06 28.23 -24.78
C GLY A 603 -11.56 27.74 -26.14
N GLY A 604 -10.75 26.69 -26.19
CA GLY A 604 -10.24 26.11 -27.42
C GLY A 604 -11.34 25.50 -28.31
N ALA A 605 -11.01 25.31 -29.60
CA ALA A 605 -11.89 24.62 -30.55
C ALA A 605 -12.10 23.15 -30.15
N ILE A 606 -13.07 22.46 -30.76
CA ILE A 606 -13.36 21.05 -30.40
C ILE A 606 -12.12 20.14 -30.47
N ASN A 607 -11.23 20.38 -31.44
CA ASN A 607 -9.89 19.81 -31.53
C ASN A 607 -8.87 20.94 -31.68
N HIS A 608 -7.87 21.01 -30.79
CA HIS A 608 -6.85 22.07 -30.82
C HIS A 608 -5.55 21.64 -30.14
N PRO A 609 -4.42 22.30 -30.48
CA PRO A 609 -3.17 22.06 -29.78
C PRO A 609 -3.17 22.69 -28.39
N ILE A 610 -2.48 22.03 -27.45
CA ILE A 610 -2.14 22.57 -26.14
C ILE A 610 -0.64 22.42 -25.90
N THR A 611 -0.10 23.25 -25.00
CA THR A 611 1.30 23.17 -24.59
C THR A 611 1.41 22.52 -23.21
N GLY A 612 2.26 21.51 -23.10
CA GLY A 612 2.58 20.85 -21.83
C GLY A 612 3.34 21.76 -20.88
N GLY A 613 3.12 21.57 -19.58
CA GLY A 613 3.79 22.33 -18.53
C GLY A 613 3.89 21.54 -17.23
N LEU A 614 4.99 21.72 -16.51
CA LEU A 614 5.23 21.05 -15.23
C LEU A 614 4.28 21.50 -14.12
N ALA A 615 3.61 22.65 -14.28
CA ALA A 615 2.58 23.11 -13.36
C ALA A 615 1.28 22.26 -13.44
N GLY A 616 1.17 21.40 -14.46
CA GLY A 616 -0.09 20.74 -14.80
C GLY A 616 -1.13 21.72 -15.33
N ALA A 617 -2.19 21.19 -15.92
CA ALA A 617 -3.36 21.95 -16.35
C ALA A 617 -4.63 21.10 -16.18
N ASN A 618 -5.75 21.73 -15.87
CA ASN A 618 -7.05 21.06 -15.83
C ASN A 618 -7.88 21.53 -17.04
N LEU A 619 -8.05 20.65 -18.02
CA LEU A 619 -8.92 20.87 -19.17
C LEU A 619 -10.21 20.07 -19.00
N THR A 620 -11.35 20.75 -19.06
CA THR A 620 -12.67 20.11 -19.03
C THR A 620 -13.42 20.43 -20.32
N ALA A 621 -13.76 19.40 -21.09
CA ALA A 621 -14.72 19.51 -22.18
C ALA A 621 -16.13 19.55 -21.57
N THR A 622 -16.75 20.72 -21.59
CA THR A 622 -18.15 20.87 -21.23
C THR A 622 -18.98 20.21 -22.31
N VAL A 623 -19.75 19.20 -21.90
CA VAL A 623 -20.73 18.53 -22.76
C VAL A 623 -22.13 18.80 -22.24
N ASP A 624 -23.07 19.00 -23.15
CA ASP A 624 -24.48 18.92 -22.84
C ASP A 624 -25.06 17.59 -23.32
N SER A 625 -26.16 17.17 -22.70
CA SER A 625 -26.93 16.01 -23.12
C SER A 625 -28.24 16.39 -23.81
N GLY A 626 -28.41 17.67 -24.17
CA GLY A 626 -29.57 18.27 -24.86
C GLY A 626 -30.94 17.84 -24.33
N LEU A 627 -31.38 16.65 -24.71
CA LEU A 627 -32.61 15.97 -24.32
C LEU A 627 -32.38 14.44 -24.37
N SER A 628 -32.96 13.67 -23.45
CA SER A 628 -32.96 12.20 -23.51
C SER A 628 -34.17 11.68 -24.28
N PHE A 629 -34.03 10.55 -24.99
CA PHE A 629 -35.18 9.87 -25.60
C PHE A 629 -36.08 9.28 -24.50
N CYS A 630 -37.37 9.65 -24.53
CA CYS A 630 -38.34 9.31 -23.49
C CYS A 630 -39.34 8.24 -23.90
N GLY A 631 -39.42 7.93 -25.19
CA GLY A 631 -40.35 6.96 -25.73
C GLY A 631 -41.16 7.48 -26.93
N TRP A 632 -41.83 6.55 -27.59
CA TRP A 632 -42.76 6.81 -28.68
C TRP A 632 -44.17 7.06 -28.13
N THR A 633 -44.93 7.93 -28.81
CA THR A 633 -46.38 8.14 -28.61
C THR A 633 -47.11 8.13 -29.96
N GLY A 634 -48.45 8.08 -29.94
CA GLY A 634 -49.29 8.01 -31.13
C GLY A 634 -49.90 6.62 -31.25
N ASP A 635 -49.73 5.96 -32.40
CA ASP A 635 -50.21 4.59 -32.63
C ASP A 635 -49.48 3.52 -31.80
N THR A 636 -48.35 3.86 -31.16
CA THR A 636 -47.70 3.02 -30.14
C THR A 636 -47.24 3.87 -28.98
N THR A 637 -47.22 3.30 -27.77
CA THR A 637 -46.66 3.94 -26.58
C THR A 637 -45.66 2.99 -25.93
N THR A 638 -44.37 3.25 -26.13
CA THR A 638 -43.28 2.43 -25.56
C THR A 638 -42.07 3.30 -25.25
N THR A 639 -41.29 2.89 -24.24
CA THR A 639 -40.01 3.49 -23.87
C THR A 639 -38.81 2.87 -24.61
N ASP A 640 -39.06 1.87 -25.47
CA ASP A 640 -38.00 1.26 -26.28
C ASP A 640 -37.50 2.25 -27.34
N SER A 641 -36.19 2.40 -27.44
CA SER A 641 -35.55 3.28 -28.43
C SER A 641 -35.72 2.77 -29.87
N VAL A 642 -36.09 1.50 -30.04
CA VAL A 642 -36.34 0.85 -31.33
C VAL A 642 -37.75 0.28 -31.32
N ILE A 643 -38.52 0.53 -32.38
CA ILE A 643 -39.86 -0.04 -32.59
C ILE A 643 -39.95 -0.70 -33.96
N SER A 644 -40.72 -1.78 -34.04
CA SER A 644 -41.04 -2.48 -35.28
C SER A 644 -42.52 -2.27 -35.61
N VAL A 645 -42.80 -1.73 -36.79
CA VAL A 645 -44.17 -1.37 -37.20
C VAL A 645 -44.52 -2.07 -38.51
N PRO A 646 -45.55 -2.95 -38.54
CA PRO A 646 -45.95 -3.64 -39.75
C PRO A 646 -46.70 -2.71 -40.70
N MET A 647 -46.24 -2.60 -41.96
CA MET A 647 -46.80 -1.69 -42.98
C MET A 647 -48.15 -2.16 -43.55
N ARG A 648 -49.21 -2.13 -42.73
CA ARG A 648 -50.58 -2.53 -43.13
C ARG A 648 -51.56 -1.36 -43.25
N ARG A 649 -51.19 -0.19 -42.74
CA ARG A 649 -51.95 1.07 -42.74
C ARG A 649 -51.00 2.25 -42.49
N PRO A 650 -51.42 3.51 -42.69
CA PRO A 650 -50.68 4.67 -42.20
C PRO A 650 -50.57 4.65 -40.66
N TYR A 651 -49.43 5.05 -40.12
CA TYR A 651 -49.21 5.23 -38.68
C TYR A 651 -48.76 6.66 -38.36
N ALA A 652 -49.24 7.21 -37.25
CA ALA A 652 -48.76 8.45 -36.65
C ALA A 652 -47.95 8.11 -35.40
N LEU A 653 -46.62 8.32 -35.48
CA LEU A 653 -45.68 8.04 -34.40
C LEU A 653 -44.92 9.32 -34.07
N THR A 654 -44.77 9.61 -32.79
CA THR A 654 -44.02 10.78 -32.29
C THR A 654 -42.93 10.31 -31.33
N ALA A 655 -41.68 10.64 -31.62
CA ALA A 655 -40.57 10.43 -30.69
C ALA A 655 -40.54 11.58 -29.68
N ASN A 656 -40.58 11.26 -28.39
CA ASN A 656 -40.55 12.25 -27.32
C ASN A 656 -39.14 12.37 -26.75
N PHE A 657 -38.70 13.61 -26.59
CA PHE A 657 -37.42 13.95 -25.97
C PHE A 657 -37.65 14.95 -24.84
N GLY A 658 -36.88 14.84 -23.76
CA GLY A 658 -37.04 15.70 -22.59
C GLY A 658 -35.86 15.68 -21.62
N GLY A 659 -35.81 16.69 -20.76
CA GLY A 659 -34.83 16.79 -19.68
C GLY A 659 -35.28 16.11 -18.39
N ALA A 660 -34.44 16.16 -17.34
CA ALA A 660 -34.85 15.73 -16.01
C ALA A 660 -36.03 16.59 -15.50
N ALA A 661 -37.09 15.96 -15.01
CA ALA A 661 -38.22 16.67 -14.42
C ALA A 661 -37.85 17.12 -12.99
N THR A 662 -38.37 18.25 -12.53
CA THR A 662 -38.25 18.69 -11.14
C THR A 662 -39.58 19.29 -10.71
N ILE A 663 -40.09 18.90 -9.55
CA ILE A 663 -41.31 19.49 -8.98
C ILE A 663 -40.98 20.91 -8.50
N THR A 664 -41.63 21.93 -9.08
CA THR A 664 -41.41 23.35 -8.73
C THR A 664 -42.40 23.85 -7.68
N SER A 665 -43.52 23.15 -7.53
CA SER A 665 -44.47 23.37 -6.45
C SER A 665 -43.82 23.32 -5.07
N ALA A 666 -43.99 24.38 -4.27
CA ALA A 666 -43.54 24.44 -2.88
C ALA A 666 -44.18 23.32 -2.03
N ASN A 667 -43.44 22.85 -1.01
CA ASN A 667 -43.87 21.76 -0.13
C ASN A 667 -45.16 22.12 0.63
N ALA A 668 -45.31 23.37 1.08
CA ALA A 668 -46.56 23.86 1.66
C ALA A 668 -47.49 24.30 0.53
N ARG A 669 -48.68 23.73 0.47
CA ARG A 669 -49.74 24.12 -0.46
C ARG A 669 -50.58 25.26 0.13
N PRO A 670 -51.27 26.06 -0.70
CA PRO A 670 -52.19 27.08 -0.21
C PRO A 670 -53.17 26.50 0.83
N ASN A 671 -53.45 27.23 1.90
CA ASN A 671 -54.36 26.72 2.93
C ASN A 671 -55.77 26.54 2.37
N GLY A 672 -56.40 25.42 2.70
CA GLY A 672 -57.81 25.18 2.46
C GLY A 672 -58.69 25.74 3.57
N ILE A 673 -59.94 26.03 3.23
CA ILE A 673 -61.01 26.28 4.21
C ILE A 673 -62.01 25.13 4.06
N MET A 674 -62.37 24.48 5.16
CA MET A 674 -63.35 23.40 5.17
C MET A 674 -64.69 23.92 4.61
N GLY A 675 -65.32 23.14 3.72
CA GLY A 675 -66.57 23.54 3.03
C GLY A 675 -66.38 24.46 1.82
N ALA A 676 -65.23 25.13 1.67
CA ALA A 676 -64.91 25.96 0.51
C ALA A 676 -64.29 25.16 -0.64
N LYS A 677 -64.49 25.61 -1.88
CA LYS A 677 -63.87 24.97 -3.06
C LYS A 677 -62.35 25.13 -3.00
N TYR A 678 -61.64 24.01 -3.05
CA TYR A 678 -60.19 23.97 -3.19
C TYR A 678 -59.80 23.55 -4.61
N ALA A 679 -58.85 24.28 -5.20
CA ALA A 679 -58.24 23.92 -6.48
C ALA A 679 -56.80 24.45 -6.50
N ASP A 680 -55.85 23.54 -6.65
CA ASP A 680 -54.43 23.85 -6.66
C ASP A 680 -53.69 22.90 -7.60
N THR A 681 -52.83 23.44 -8.45
CA THR A 681 -52.16 22.67 -9.50
C THR A 681 -50.68 22.49 -9.18
N LEU A 682 -50.23 21.24 -9.12
CA LEU A 682 -48.83 20.89 -8.96
C LEU A 682 -48.06 21.17 -10.25
N GLN A 683 -46.92 21.84 -10.13
CA GLN A 683 -46.08 22.26 -11.25
C GLN A 683 -44.76 21.51 -11.26
N ILE A 684 -44.24 21.27 -12.46
CA ILE A 684 -42.88 20.79 -12.72
C ILE A 684 -42.16 21.72 -13.69
N SER A 685 -40.84 21.70 -13.67
CA SER A 685 -39.95 22.19 -14.72
C SER A 685 -39.17 21.03 -15.34
N GLY A 686 -38.76 21.16 -16.60
CA GLY A 686 -38.11 20.07 -17.33
C GLY A 686 -39.09 18.96 -17.72
N GLY A 687 -38.61 17.72 -17.83
CA GLY A 687 -39.41 16.60 -18.33
C GLY A 687 -39.61 16.64 -19.85
N GLY A 688 -40.60 15.88 -20.31
CA GLY A 688 -41.03 15.76 -21.71
C GLY A 688 -42.06 14.64 -21.90
N GLY A 689 -42.73 14.62 -23.05
CA GLY A 689 -43.80 13.65 -23.33
C GLY A 689 -45.01 13.77 -22.38
N VAL A 690 -45.75 12.67 -22.21
CA VAL A 690 -46.94 12.62 -21.34
C VAL A 690 -46.52 12.70 -19.87
N THR A 691 -47.10 13.65 -19.14
CA THR A 691 -46.87 13.83 -17.69
C THR A 691 -48.04 13.25 -16.91
N VAL A 692 -47.76 12.32 -15.99
CA VAL A 692 -48.79 11.64 -15.18
C VAL A 692 -48.48 11.78 -13.70
N TRP A 693 -49.43 12.33 -12.95
CA TRP A 693 -49.36 12.47 -11.50
C TRP A 693 -50.13 11.37 -10.77
N SER A 694 -49.61 10.95 -9.61
CA SER A 694 -50.29 10.04 -8.68
C SER A 694 -49.88 10.32 -7.23
N VAL A 695 -50.72 9.93 -6.27
CA VAL A 695 -50.35 9.89 -4.85
C VAL A 695 -49.76 8.52 -4.54
N ILE A 696 -48.57 8.49 -3.94
CA ILE A 696 -47.84 7.25 -3.62
C ILE A 696 -47.60 7.04 -2.12
N GLY A 697 -48.00 8.01 -1.28
CA GLY A 697 -47.88 7.92 0.17
C GLY A 697 -48.64 9.04 0.89
N GLY A 698 -48.99 8.82 2.16
CA GLY A 698 -49.84 9.75 2.92
C GLY A 698 -51.28 9.83 2.38
N ALA A 699 -52.02 10.86 2.80
CA ALA A 699 -53.40 11.06 2.37
C ALA A 699 -53.72 12.56 2.19
N LEU A 700 -54.52 12.86 1.17
CA LEU A 700 -55.15 14.18 1.02
C LEU A 700 -56.26 14.35 2.07
N PRO A 701 -56.64 15.59 2.44
CA PRO A 701 -57.84 15.83 3.24
C PRO A 701 -59.06 15.16 2.62
N GLN A 702 -59.96 14.62 3.45
CA GLN A 702 -61.22 14.04 2.97
C GLN A 702 -61.97 15.04 2.09
N GLY A 703 -62.44 14.58 0.92
CA GLY A 703 -63.13 15.40 -0.07
C GLY A 703 -62.21 16.03 -1.13
N LEU A 704 -60.88 15.86 -1.04
CA LEU A 704 -59.93 16.25 -2.09
C LEU A 704 -59.36 15.05 -2.84
N THR A 705 -59.11 15.22 -4.15
CA THR A 705 -58.42 14.24 -5.00
C THR A 705 -57.33 14.89 -5.85
N LEU A 706 -56.31 14.11 -6.25
CA LEU A 706 -55.27 14.51 -7.22
C LEU A 706 -55.58 13.90 -8.58
N SER A 707 -55.74 14.73 -9.62
CA SER A 707 -55.90 14.26 -11.00
C SER A 707 -54.57 13.84 -11.63
N THR A 708 -54.63 13.05 -12.71
CA THR A 708 -53.44 12.69 -13.51
C THR A 708 -52.73 13.90 -14.12
N ALA A 709 -53.43 15.02 -14.28
CA ALA A 709 -52.88 16.30 -14.73
C ALA A 709 -52.23 17.13 -13.61
N GLY A 710 -52.20 16.62 -12.36
CA GLY A 710 -51.54 17.30 -11.24
C GLY A 710 -52.43 18.29 -10.48
N VAL A 711 -53.74 18.29 -10.69
CA VAL A 711 -54.67 19.20 -10.01
C VAL A 711 -55.21 18.53 -8.73
N VAL A 712 -54.94 19.13 -7.58
CA VAL A 712 -55.56 18.81 -6.30
C VAL A 712 -56.83 19.63 -6.16
N SER A 713 -58.00 18.99 -6.12
CA SER A 713 -59.28 19.71 -6.08
C SER A 713 -60.39 18.98 -5.34
N GLY A 714 -61.40 19.75 -4.91
CA GLY A 714 -62.58 19.25 -4.21
C GLY A 714 -63.07 20.21 -3.12
N PHE A 715 -63.84 19.70 -2.17
CA PHE A 715 -64.32 20.43 -0.99
C PHE A 715 -63.78 19.74 0.27
N PRO A 716 -62.82 20.33 1.01
CA PRO A 716 -62.30 19.70 2.22
C PRO A 716 -63.40 19.51 3.27
N GLN A 717 -63.44 18.31 3.87
CA GLN A 717 -64.44 17.91 4.88
C GLN A 717 -63.86 17.81 6.29
N GLN A 718 -62.57 18.10 6.48
CA GLN A 718 -61.90 18.00 7.78
C GLN A 718 -60.85 19.11 7.94
N THR A 719 -60.78 19.71 9.12
CA THR A 719 -59.70 20.65 9.49
C THR A 719 -58.48 19.90 10.00
N GLY A 720 -57.29 20.44 9.77
CA GLY A 720 -56.04 19.86 10.24
C GLY A 720 -54.88 20.08 9.28
N ASN A 721 -53.72 19.52 9.62
CA ASN A 721 -52.54 19.51 8.76
C ASN A 721 -52.39 18.12 8.15
N PHE A 722 -52.40 18.05 6.82
CA PHE A 722 -52.34 16.81 6.06
C PHE A 722 -51.02 16.74 5.29
N SER A 723 -50.44 15.54 5.20
CA SER A 723 -49.24 15.28 4.41
C SER A 723 -49.47 14.17 3.40
N TYR A 724 -49.08 14.41 2.15
CA TYR A 724 -49.17 13.42 1.06
C TYR A 724 -47.94 13.52 0.15
N THR A 725 -47.52 12.39 -0.42
CA THR A 725 -46.43 12.31 -1.38
C THR A 725 -47.01 12.14 -2.77
N ALA A 726 -46.82 13.15 -3.62
CA ALA A 726 -47.18 13.04 -5.03
C ALA A 726 -45.95 12.64 -5.86
N ARG A 727 -46.16 11.71 -6.79
CA ARG A 727 -45.21 11.29 -7.81
C ARG A 727 -45.65 11.86 -9.15
N VAL A 728 -44.70 12.36 -9.90
CA VAL A 728 -44.86 12.70 -11.32
C VAL A 728 -43.98 11.77 -12.15
N THR A 729 -44.58 11.17 -13.18
CA THR A 729 -43.88 10.39 -14.20
C THR A 729 -43.95 11.15 -15.52
N SER A 730 -42.78 11.41 -16.10
CA SER A 730 -42.56 12.03 -17.42
C SER A 730 -41.38 11.29 -18.08
N CYS A 731 -40.45 11.96 -18.75
CA CYS A 731 -39.16 11.41 -19.18
C CYS A 731 -38.30 10.85 -18.03
N SER A 732 -38.60 11.26 -16.80
CA SER A 732 -38.03 10.75 -15.55
C SER A 732 -39.14 10.67 -14.48
N THR A 733 -38.87 9.96 -13.40
CA THR A 733 -39.78 9.88 -12.25
C THR A 733 -39.24 10.73 -11.10
N VAL A 734 -40.08 11.61 -10.54
CA VAL A 734 -39.75 12.39 -9.34
C VAL A 734 -40.93 12.36 -8.36
N SER A 735 -40.64 12.39 -7.06
CA SER A 735 -41.67 12.44 -6.00
C SER A 735 -41.35 13.52 -4.99
N ARG A 736 -42.38 14.12 -4.38
CA ARG A 736 -42.24 15.12 -3.31
C ARG A 736 -43.36 14.98 -2.29
N ALA A 737 -43.01 15.14 -1.01
CA ALA A 737 -43.96 15.28 0.08
C ALA A 737 -44.50 16.73 0.12
N PHE A 738 -45.81 16.84 0.20
CA PHE A 738 -46.56 18.08 0.32
C PHE A 738 -47.32 18.12 1.63
N THR A 739 -47.56 19.34 2.11
CA THR A 739 -48.38 19.63 3.28
C THR A 739 -49.51 20.57 2.90
N LEU A 740 -50.70 20.32 3.43
CA LEU A 740 -51.88 21.15 3.22
C LEU A 740 -52.57 21.37 4.58
N SER A 741 -52.70 22.62 4.98
CA SER A 741 -53.47 22.99 6.17
C SER A 741 -54.89 23.35 5.77
N VAL A 742 -55.87 22.76 6.45
CA VAL A 742 -57.30 23.10 6.29
C VAL A 742 -57.81 23.70 7.59
N THR A 743 -58.37 24.91 7.50
CA THR A 743 -58.91 25.65 8.66
C THR A 743 -60.43 25.77 8.57
N ALA A 744 -61.07 26.06 9.70
CA ALA A 744 -62.49 26.40 9.74
C ALA A 744 -62.69 27.86 9.27
N PRO A 745 -63.80 28.18 8.58
CA PRO A 745 -64.17 29.57 8.30
C PRO A 745 -64.49 30.31 9.62
N THR A 746 -64.21 31.61 9.66
CA THR A 746 -64.65 32.47 10.77
C THR A 746 -66.10 32.88 10.55
N LEU A 747 -66.97 32.61 11.52
CA LEU A 747 -68.40 32.94 11.47
C LEU A 747 -68.80 33.78 12.69
N ALA A 748 -69.55 34.85 12.48
CA ALA A 748 -70.14 35.60 13.57
C ALA A 748 -71.36 34.86 14.14
N THR A 749 -71.48 34.80 15.47
CA THR A 749 -72.63 34.14 16.11
C THR A 749 -73.97 34.73 15.69
N SER A 750 -74.01 36.05 15.44
CA SER A 750 -75.21 36.71 14.90
C SER A 750 -75.64 36.13 13.55
N ASP A 751 -74.69 35.84 12.67
CA ASP A 751 -74.97 35.45 11.29
C ASP A 751 -75.40 33.98 11.22
N VAL A 752 -74.78 33.11 12.01
CA VAL A 752 -75.19 31.70 12.12
C VAL A 752 -76.58 31.57 12.76
N VAL A 753 -76.86 32.38 13.79
CA VAL A 753 -78.19 32.44 14.42
C VAL A 753 -79.24 33.00 13.45
N ALA A 754 -78.91 34.04 12.69
CA ALA A 754 -79.80 34.62 11.69
C ALA A 754 -80.05 33.66 10.51
N GLN A 755 -79.04 32.91 10.05
CA GLN A 755 -79.19 31.87 9.04
C GLN A 755 -80.14 30.76 9.51
N LEU A 756 -80.13 30.41 10.80
CA LEU A 756 -81.03 29.41 11.35
C LEU A 756 -82.43 29.97 11.62
N LEU A 757 -82.58 31.12 12.28
CA LEU A 757 -83.85 31.57 12.87
C LEU A 757 -84.52 32.74 12.13
N GLY A 758 -83.76 33.48 11.32
CA GLY A 758 -84.22 34.70 10.66
C GLY A 758 -84.78 34.46 9.25
N PRO A 759 -85.49 35.44 8.66
CA PRO A 759 -85.93 35.41 7.26
C PRO A 759 -84.77 35.69 6.28
N THR A 760 -83.62 36.14 6.77
CA THR A 760 -82.42 36.48 6.00
C THR A 760 -81.42 35.32 6.01
N ALA A 761 -80.76 35.05 4.89
CA ALA A 761 -79.68 34.07 4.76
C ALA A 761 -78.31 34.77 4.61
N PRO A 762 -77.66 35.20 5.71
CA PRO A 762 -76.42 35.97 5.65
C PRO A 762 -75.17 35.13 5.30
N LEU A 763 -75.24 33.80 5.43
CA LEU A 763 -74.11 32.92 5.13
C LEU A 763 -74.05 32.55 3.65
N ASN A 764 -72.84 32.47 3.10
CA ASN A 764 -72.63 31.98 1.74
C ASN A 764 -72.67 30.44 1.66
N ALA A 765 -72.70 29.91 0.44
CA ALA A 765 -72.82 28.47 0.21
C ALA A 765 -71.67 27.64 0.81
N ASP A 766 -70.45 28.19 0.89
CA ASP A 766 -69.28 27.49 1.45
C ASP A 766 -69.37 27.42 2.98
N GLN A 767 -69.83 28.51 3.61
CA GLN A 767 -70.08 28.58 5.05
C GLN A 767 -71.24 27.67 5.47
N VAL A 768 -72.31 27.60 4.68
CA VAL A 768 -73.41 26.64 4.87
C VAL A 768 -72.91 25.20 4.75
N ARG A 769 -72.09 24.90 3.75
CA ARG A 769 -71.48 23.57 3.56
C ARG A 769 -70.54 23.20 4.70
N TYR A 770 -69.78 24.15 5.23
CA TYR A 770 -68.95 23.94 6.42
C TYR A 770 -69.80 23.52 7.63
N LEU A 771 -70.92 24.22 7.88
CA LEU A 771 -71.79 23.91 9.00
C LEU A 771 -72.43 22.53 8.85
N ASP A 772 -72.91 22.19 7.65
CA ASP A 772 -73.44 20.87 7.29
C ASP A 772 -72.38 19.76 7.48
N TYR A 773 -71.15 19.96 7.00
CA TYR A 773 -70.04 19.01 7.21
C TYR A 773 -69.64 18.85 8.68
N LEU A 774 -69.81 19.89 9.50
CA LEU A 774 -69.52 19.84 10.93
C LEU A 774 -70.62 19.11 11.72
N GLY A 775 -71.84 19.10 11.21
CA GLY A 775 -73.00 18.44 11.80
C GLY A 775 -73.30 17.08 11.20
N ASN A 776 -74.47 16.95 10.58
CA ASN A 776 -75.00 15.65 10.14
C ASN A 776 -74.75 15.35 8.65
N ASN A 777 -74.20 16.32 7.90
CA ASN A 777 -73.84 16.21 6.49
C ASN A 777 -75.01 15.71 5.61
N ASN A 778 -76.22 16.19 5.87
CA ASN A 778 -77.42 15.83 5.12
C ASN A 778 -77.65 16.73 3.88
N GLY A 779 -76.78 17.73 3.66
CA GLY A 779 -76.81 18.64 2.53
C GLY A 779 -77.60 19.93 2.79
N SER A 780 -78.09 20.15 4.01
CA SER A 780 -78.86 21.35 4.38
C SER A 780 -78.54 21.80 5.80
N PHE A 781 -78.31 23.10 5.99
CA PHE A 781 -78.05 23.63 7.33
C PHE A 781 -79.30 23.57 8.22
N ASP A 782 -79.25 22.73 9.24
CA ASP A 782 -80.35 22.51 10.19
C ASP A 782 -79.93 22.71 11.66
N ILE A 783 -80.82 22.37 12.59
CA ILE A 783 -80.57 22.51 14.03
C ILE A 783 -79.45 21.59 14.51
N GLY A 784 -79.30 20.40 13.92
CA GLY A 784 -78.22 19.48 14.23
C GLY A 784 -76.86 20.11 13.92
N ASP A 785 -76.73 20.75 12.76
CA ASP A 785 -75.51 21.44 12.35
C ASP A 785 -75.22 22.67 13.22
N PHE A 786 -76.25 23.44 13.56
CA PHE A 786 -76.13 24.58 14.46
C PHE A 786 -75.62 24.15 15.84
N LEU A 787 -76.20 23.08 16.42
CA LEU A 787 -75.79 22.56 17.72
C LEU A 787 -74.36 21.99 17.67
N ALA A 788 -74.00 21.31 16.59
CA ALA A 788 -72.65 20.83 16.35
C ALA A 788 -71.64 21.97 16.28
N TRP A 789 -71.99 23.07 15.60
CA TRP A 789 -71.17 24.27 15.51
C TRP A 789 -71.00 24.99 16.85
N VAL A 790 -72.08 25.17 17.62
CA VAL A 790 -72.02 25.75 18.97
C VAL A 790 -71.12 24.91 19.88
N LYS A 791 -71.25 23.58 19.82
CA LYS A 791 -70.42 22.64 20.58
C LYS A 791 -68.95 22.72 20.17
N ALA A 792 -68.65 22.85 18.88
CA ALA A 792 -67.30 22.88 18.36
C ALA A 792 -66.58 24.22 18.60
N THR A 793 -67.32 25.34 18.65
CA THR A 793 -66.74 26.70 18.71
C THR A 793 -66.91 27.41 20.06
N GLY A 794 -67.83 26.94 20.92
CA GLY A 794 -68.16 27.63 22.17
C GLY A 794 -68.89 28.96 21.97
N ALA A 795 -69.55 29.14 20.83
CA ALA A 795 -70.22 30.39 20.46
C ALA A 795 -71.18 30.88 21.56
N PRO A 796 -71.09 32.15 22.01
CA PRO A 796 -71.90 32.67 23.10
C PRO A 796 -73.36 32.86 22.68
N LEU A 797 -74.28 32.15 23.33
CA LEU A 797 -75.72 32.26 23.10
C LEU A 797 -76.40 32.96 24.27
N ASN A 798 -77.25 33.94 23.98
CA ASN A 798 -78.11 34.55 25.00
C ASN A 798 -79.38 33.70 25.24
N ALA A 799 -80.06 33.94 26.36
CA ALA A 799 -81.25 33.17 26.75
C ALA A 799 -82.39 33.22 25.70
N ALA A 800 -82.52 34.33 24.98
CA ALA A 800 -83.55 34.50 23.94
C ALA A 800 -83.27 33.60 22.71
N VAL A 801 -82.00 33.50 22.30
CA VAL A 801 -81.57 32.61 21.21
C VAL A 801 -81.77 31.14 21.61
N LEU A 802 -81.41 30.75 22.84
CA LEU A 802 -81.61 29.38 23.33
C LEU A 802 -83.09 28.96 23.31
N GLN A 803 -84.00 29.83 23.76
CA GLN A 803 -85.45 29.58 23.70
C GLN A 803 -85.98 29.52 22.25
N ALA A 804 -85.42 30.30 21.33
CA ALA A 804 -85.82 30.29 19.93
C ALA A 804 -85.35 29.02 19.19
N VAL A 805 -84.14 28.56 19.47
CA VAL A 805 -83.60 27.28 18.95
C VAL A 805 -84.42 26.09 19.47
N GLN A 806 -84.76 26.07 20.78
CA GLN A 806 -85.62 25.02 21.35
C GLN A 806 -87.00 24.95 20.67
N ARG A 807 -87.65 26.10 20.42
CA ARG A 807 -88.94 26.15 19.73
C ARG A 807 -88.85 25.66 18.28
N LYS A 808 -87.77 25.99 17.55
CA LYS A 808 -87.56 25.50 16.19
C LYS A 808 -87.25 23.99 16.18
N GLY A 809 -86.53 23.50 17.19
CA GLY A 809 -86.17 22.07 17.35
C GLY A 809 -87.34 21.18 17.78
N SER A 810 -88.39 21.73 18.37
CA SER A 810 -89.65 21.01 18.59
C SER A 810 -90.56 20.92 17.34
N ARG A 811 -90.16 21.55 16.22
CA ARG A 811 -90.93 21.61 14.95
C ARG A 811 -90.23 20.93 13.77
N GLN A 812 -88.96 20.57 13.92
CA GLN A 812 -88.17 19.74 13.01
C GLN A 812 -88.00 18.38 13.67
#